data_AF-A0A6A6FUW4-F1
#
_entry.id   AF-A0A6A6FUW4-F1
#
_cell.length_a   1.000
_cell.length_b   1.000
_cell.length_c   1.000
_cell.angle_alpha   90.00
_cell.angle_beta   90.00
_cell.angle_gamma   90.00
#
_symmetry.space_group_name_H-M   'P 1'
#
loop_
_entity.id
_entity.type
_entity.pdbx_description
1 polymer ?
#
loop_
_entity_poly.entity_id
_entity_poly.type
_entity_poly.pdbx_seq_one_letter_code
_entity_poly.pdbx_strand_id
1 'polypeptide(L)'
;MLTTLAVFFLWQVVSIGAQNVTSSSDCSCGFRDPKTQEVFTESIILYFNETQSVDQHIFEVRSFRNKNQRGWNTIFPQGASPVNIQFGRNATWEWQEELNTTQPSMQMILDPPLRYDHLSVGAELRSMRRDIQYGTFRSEMRSAQPWVGGSAMSMYVKYNASQDVELDLLNMNNASLAKVMQTVNGEYPSTGLAVNYTAIENGTAPGFPPRSPWDFMDVRFDWNETVVNFWINGNNSRHITKDDRTIPEAPGTFYFSHWSTGDRNYMQGPPQNGSYGSVKWIRAFFNSSLMTNSDHTSYDERCSTASQCSVDDVSLRGSTDYSRAATRPWKAKVQQRGLRDAAGFVAAAFSFFGVAAIVNALIRRGPWHKLKKVDIPGTKRHSTNALRKSLRDSLGIDMGMPFPRPLSTQHPYETLSSTTASGYGTPAPGYTSRGENHVPYPFLYPSRGDSGSATPLPAYDPGQGMLTPAPKRATSQKSLRSIKSRKSLKSLKEKFPSFEVPEAPNDISMGKIMTENTGIPDALTGGATAEPTKEQLPQAPKVPQTQQRIDYLAGLVAVSCVMVTFRHFALTFWPYIVEAQGTTMHFAADKILSYIIGPYVLTPLWIGPFFVTSCRFLAQRYLKTGKFEDIANKMLLRAPRMLIPVFIFMTLTYFLLSLGLTGRLEWLPSVSYSVWPYVVPQGNFGIFLNQLVELSYIIPNNPPEVINNYCVGVLWTIPVQLQFSFVVLLATVLIKDIKKPWKRMSFYIFSMAMGWYGSSWSACHWLGLMLADVDITYDWRRKIQARAWLLYPILVFATILTLATPLVLLFNSAFYFFSFMSWDNAIHPETTTGRPLYETLPSIWYAYPEYFAPTFAHLAFSFGLQLIVELSVWVQKALSIKLVTFFHPHIMTLYLLHGFIFWSLGAYVAVSMSDLGLPYWAILMITAAVCYACLLVVTIIITPLIEFATKGATKNVWRWATEEPVPHRKTTAPFNKELILGRAPAEGEPNVNQARRPSERSIA
;
A
#
# COMPACT_ATOMS: atom_id res chain seq x y z
N MET A 1 -32.51 44.06 -75.30
CA MET A 1 -31.31 44.61 -74.60
C MET A 1 -31.47 44.68 -73.08
N LEU A 2 -32.63 45.00 -72.49
CA LEU A 2 -32.78 44.92 -71.01
C LEU A 2 -32.63 43.48 -70.47
N THR A 3 -33.15 42.47 -71.17
CA THR A 3 -33.06 41.06 -70.78
C THR A 3 -31.64 40.50 -70.76
N THR A 4 -30.76 40.96 -71.66
CA THR A 4 -29.34 40.56 -71.71
C THR A 4 -28.50 41.18 -70.60
N LEU A 5 -28.87 42.39 -70.11
CA LEU A 5 -28.22 43.04 -68.98
C LEU A 5 -28.59 42.40 -67.63
N ALA A 6 -29.85 41.95 -67.48
CA ALA A 6 -30.31 41.27 -66.27
C ALA A 6 -29.56 39.94 -66.01
N VAL A 7 -29.28 39.16 -67.06
CA VAL A 7 -28.55 37.88 -66.95
C VAL A 7 -27.09 38.09 -66.55
N PHE A 8 -26.43 39.13 -67.07
CA PHE A 8 -25.05 39.47 -66.67
C PHE A 8 -24.97 39.95 -65.21
N PHE A 9 -25.95 40.72 -64.74
CA PHE A 9 -26.02 41.12 -63.33
C PHE A 9 -26.31 39.93 -62.40
N LEU A 10 -27.20 39.00 -62.79
CA LEU A 10 -27.46 37.77 -62.04
C LEU A 10 -26.23 36.85 -61.96
N TRP A 11 -25.41 36.76 -63.02
CA TRP A 11 -24.15 36.03 -62.97
C TRP A 11 -23.10 36.69 -62.06
N GLN A 12 -23.03 38.03 -62.01
CA GLN A 12 -22.10 38.71 -61.10
C GLN A 12 -22.55 38.68 -59.63
N VAL A 13 -23.86 38.69 -59.35
CA VAL A 13 -24.38 38.66 -57.97
C VAL A 13 -24.31 37.25 -57.34
N VAL A 14 -24.31 36.18 -58.13
CA VAL A 14 -24.12 34.79 -57.63
C VAL A 14 -22.65 34.48 -57.30
N SER A 15 -21.69 35.29 -57.74
CA SER A 15 -20.25 35.08 -57.47
C SER A 15 -19.70 35.82 -56.23
N ILE A 16 -20.51 36.64 -55.53
CA ILE A 16 -20.09 37.35 -54.31
C ILE A 16 -20.50 36.52 -53.09
N GLY A 17 -19.71 35.49 -52.78
CA GLY A 17 -19.99 34.57 -51.68
C GLY A 17 -19.15 33.28 -51.66
N ALA A 18 -18.52 32.94 -52.79
CA ALA A 18 -17.46 31.93 -52.80
C ALA A 18 -16.22 32.50 -52.12
N GLN A 19 -15.97 32.13 -50.86
CA GLN A 19 -14.60 32.15 -50.34
C GLN A 19 -13.78 31.20 -51.21
N ASN A 20 -12.55 31.58 -51.58
CA ASN A 20 -11.60 30.65 -52.20
C ASN A 20 -11.26 29.59 -51.14
N VAL A 21 -11.96 28.46 -51.18
CA VAL A 21 -11.67 27.30 -50.35
C VAL A 21 -10.54 26.52 -50.99
N THR A 22 -9.44 26.37 -50.26
CA THR A 22 -8.28 25.58 -50.69
C THR A 22 -8.43 24.18 -50.10
N SER A 23 -8.37 23.13 -50.94
CA SER A 23 -8.42 21.76 -50.41
C SER A 23 -7.07 21.40 -49.81
N SER A 24 -7.06 20.64 -48.71
CA SER A 24 -5.83 20.05 -48.16
C SER A 24 -5.09 19.15 -49.15
N SER A 25 -5.79 18.62 -50.17
CA SER A 25 -5.18 17.88 -51.29
C SER A 25 -4.30 18.74 -52.20
N ASP A 26 -4.57 20.05 -52.27
CA ASP A 26 -3.90 20.97 -53.19
C ASP A 26 -2.51 21.36 -52.63
N CYS A 27 -2.35 21.24 -51.31
CA CYS A 27 -1.13 21.42 -50.54
C CYS A 27 -0.17 20.21 -50.66
N SER A 28 0.07 19.73 -51.88
CA SER A 28 0.85 18.51 -52.17
C SER A 28 2.30 18.51 -51.64
N CYS A 29 2.86 19.68 -51.32
CA CYS A 29 4.17 19.86 -50.70
C CYS A 29 4.13 20.25 -49.21
N GLY A 30 3.03 19.90 -48.54
CA GLY A 30 2.90 19.99 -47.09
C GLY A 30 2.54 21.38 -46.56
N PHE A 31 2.55 21.46 -45.23
CA PHE A 31 2.09 22.59 -44.43
C PHE A 31 3.22 23.11 -43.55
N ARG A 32 3.46 24.42 -43.57
CA ARG A 32 4.58 25.07 -42.89
C ARG A 32 4.08 25.94 -41.74
N ASP A 33 4.63 25.77 -40.54
CA ASP A 33 4.38 26.69 -39.43
C ASP A 33 5.23 27.96 -39.60
N PRO A 34 4.63 29.15 -39.81
CA PRO A 34 5.39 30.38 -40.04
C PRO A 34 6.15 30.84 -38.79
N LYS A 35 5.89 30.29 -37.61
CA LYS A 35 6.57 30.61 -36.35
C LYS A 35 7.71 29.63 -36.06
N THR A 36 7.46 28.32 -36.09
CA THR A 36 8.49 27.31 -35.79
C THR A 36 9.35 26.94 -36.99
N GLN A 37 8.91 27.27 -38.21
CA GLN A 37 9.48 26.81 -39.49
C GLN A 37 9.40 25.28 -39.71
N GLU A 38 8.72 24.54 -38.82
CA GLU A 38 8.47 23.10 -38.99
C GLU A 38 7.54 22.86 -40.19
N VAL A 39 7.73 21.72 -40.84
CA VAL A 39 6.96 21.27 -42.00
C VAL A 39 6.27 19.96 -41.66
N PHE A 40 4.97 19.90 -41.95
CA PHE A 40 4.12 18.73 -41.76
C PHE A 40 3.62 18.24 -43.11
N THR A 41 3.65 16.93 -43.36
CA THR A 41 3.19 16.37 -44.65
C THR A 41 1.70 16.11 -44.71
N GLU A 42 1.02 16.05 -43.56
CA GLU A 42 -0.37 15.60 -43.45
C GLU A 42 -1.24 16.62 -42.69
N SER A 43 -2.56 16.61 -42.96
CA SER A 43 -3.50 17.44 -42.20
C SER A 43 -4.89 16.82 -42.02
N ILE A 44 -5.59 17.27 -40.97
CA ILE A 44 -7.02 17.06 -40.71
C ILE A 44 -7.62 18.42 -40.32
N ILE A 45 -8.54 18.94 -41.15
CA ILE A 45 -9.09 20.29 -41.06
C ILE A 45 -10.61 20.26 -41.22
N LEU A 46 -11.33 20.51 -40.13
CA LEU A 46 -12.80 20.54 -40.07
C LEU A 46 -13.29 21.81 -39.37
N TYR A 47 -14.34 22.41 -39.90
CA TYR A 47 -15.04 23.53 -39.28
C TYR A 47 -16.53 23.20 -39.11
N PHE A 48 -17.03 23.33 -37.87
CA PHE A 48 -18.39 22.92 -37.49
C PHE A 48 -19.43 24.05 -37.61
N ASN A 49 -19.04 25.16 -38.22
CA ASN A 49 -19.93 26.21 -38.73
C ASN A 49 -20.50 25.88 -40.12
N GLU A 50 -19.76 25.10 -40.91
CA GLU A 50 -20.03 24.80 -42.32
C GLU A 50 -20.48 23.34 -42.55
N THR A 51 -20.30 22.46 -41.56
CA THR A 51 -20.63 21.04 -41.63
C THR A 51 -21.88 20.68 -40.83
N GLN A 52 -22.70 19.78 -41.38
CA GLN A 52 -23.94 19.28 -40.76
C GLN A 52 -23.83 17.83 -40.26
N SER A 53 -22.69 17.17 -40.51
CA SER A 53 -22.43 15.77 -40.11
C SER A 53 -20.92 15.52 -40.02
N VAL A 54 -20.52 14.50 -39.28
CA VAL A 54 -19.12 14.02 -39.26
C VAL A 54 -18.79 13.33 -40.59
N ASP A 55 -17.70 13.73 -41.22
CA ASP A 55 -17.13 13.00 -42.35
C ASP A 55 -16.53 11.66 -41.85
N GLN A 56 -17.19 10.56 -42.22
CA GLN A 56 -16.78 9.19 -41.87
C GLN A 56 -15.46 8.74 -42.51
N HIS A 57 -14.95 9.48 -43.51
CA HIS A 57 -13.61 9.27 -44.05
C HIS A 57 -12.52 9.91 -43.19
N ILE A 58 -12.86 10.85 -42.30
CA ILE A 58 -11.87 11.55 -41.46
C ILE A 58 -11.98 11.08 -40.00
N PHE A 59 -13.20 10.97 -39.47
CA PHE A 59 -13.45 10.56 -38.09
C PHE A 59 -14.55 9.48 -37.98
N GLU A 60 -14.31 8.52 -37.09
CA GLU A 60 -15.31 7.57 -36.58
C GLU A 60 -16.00 8.15 -35.34
N VAL A 61 -17.33 8.25 -35.39
CA VAL A 61 -18.15 8.46 -34.18
C VAL A 61 -18.25 7.16 -33.41
N ARG A 62 -17.88 7.18 -32.13
CA ARG A 62 -17.62 5.97 -31.37
C ARG A 62 -18.87 5.53 -30.59
N SER A 63 -19.09 4.22 -30.57
CA SER A 63 -20.15 3.57 -29.80
C SER A 63 -19.55 2.46 -28.95
N PHE A 64 -19.50 2.65 -27.63
CA PHE A 64 -19.01 1.64 -26.69
C PHE A 64 -19.55 1.86 -25.28
N ARG A 65 -19.48 0.82 -24.45
CA ARG A 65 -19.76 0.88 -23.00
C ARG A 65 -18.72 0.02 -22.30
N ASN A 66 -17.78 0.63 -21.57
CA ASN A 66 -16.76 -0.12 -20.84
C ASN A 66 -17.39 -0.80 -19.62
N LYS A 67 -17.01 -2.06 -19.37
CA LYS A 67 -17.46 -2.80 -18.17
C LYS A 67 -16.68 -2.45 -16.91
N ASN A 68 -15.47 -1.95 -17.10
CA ASN A 68 -14.56 -1.44 -16.09
C ASN A 68 -13.64 -0.40 -16.72
N GLN A 69 -12.99 0.39 -15.88
CA GLN A 69 -12.12 1.49 -16.27
C GLN A 69 -10.97 1.58 -15.28
N ARG A 70 -9.77 1.87 -15.79
CA ARG A 70 -8.56 2.03 -14.98
C ARG A 70 -8.56 3.42 -14.32
N GLY A 71 -8.32 3.45 -13.01
CA GLY A 71 -8.02 4.67 -12.25
C GLY A 71 -8.36 4.51 -10.77
N TRP A 72 -7.46 4.94 -9.88
CA TRP A 72 -7.60 4.78 -8.42
C TRP A 72 -8.86 5.42 -7.82
N ASN A 73 -9.37 6.52 -8.39
CA ASN A 73 -10.62 7.14 -7.95
C ASN A 73 -11.75 7.06 -9.01
N THR A 74 -11.57 6.25 -10.06
CA THR A 74 -12.52 6.15 -11.17
C THR A 74 -13.64 5.17 -10.81
N ILE A 75 -14.77 5.70 -10.36
CA ILE A 75 -15.95 4.94 -9.92
C ILE A 75 -17.02 4.78 -11.00
N PHE A 76 -16.99 5.58 -12.08
CA PHE A 76 -17.85 5.41 -13.25
C PHE A 76 -17.04 4.92 -14.45
N PRO A 77 -17.27 3.70 -14.98
CA PRO A 77 -16.80 3.33 -16.31
C PRO A 77 -17.30 4.30 -17.39
N GLN A 78 -16.50 4.48 -18.43
CA GLN A 78 -16.84 5.34 -19.56
C GLN A 78 -17.61 4.58 -20.65
N GLY A 79 -18.54 5.26 -21.30
CA GLY A 79 -19.11 4.86 -22.57
C GLY A 79 -19.20 6.04 -23.53
N ALA A 80 -19.44 5.77 -24.80
CA ALA A 80 -19.76 6.78 -25.81
C ALA A 80 -20.95 6.31 -26.65
N SER A 81 -21.80 7.25 -27.05
CA SER A 81 -22.99 6.99 -27.86
C SER A 81 -23.03 7.93 -29.08
N PRO A 82 -23.31 7.45 -30.30
CA PRO A 82 -23.37 8.31 -31.48
C PRO A 82 -24.44 9.40 -31.44
N VAL A 83 -25.54 9.19 -30.70
CA VAL A 83 -26.61 10.20 -30.52
C VAL A 83 -26.18 11.39 -29.66
N ASN A 84 -25.03 11.27 -28.98
CA ASN A 84 -24.46 12.31 -28.12
C ASN A 84 -23.55 13.27 -28.90
N ILE A 85 -23.44 13.12 -30.22
CA ILE A 85 -22.83 14.13 -31.11
C ILE A 85 -23.94 14.82 -31.90
N GLN A 86 -24.04 16.14 -31.76
CA GLN A 86 -25.07 16.95 -32.42
C GLN A 86 -24.47 18.20 -33.06
N PHE A 87 -25.10 18.70 -34.12
CA PHE A 87 -24.66 19.88 -34.87
C PHE A 87 -25.75 20.95 -34.82
N GLY A 88 -25.39 22.19 -34.49
CA GLY A 88 -26.36 23.27 -34.51
C GLY A 88 -25.93 24.51 -33.74
N ARG A 89 -26.92 25.40 -33.55
CA ARG A 89 -26.82 26.64 -32.79
C ARG A 89 -27.43 26.48 -31.39
N ASN A 90 -28.62 25.91 -31.31
CA ASN A 90 -29.38 25.75 -30.07
C ASN A 90 -28.66 24.81 -29.07
N ALA A 91 -28.75 25.11 -27.77
CA ALA A 91 -28.34 24.19 -26.72
C ALA A 91 -29.21 22.92 -26.74
N THR A 92 -28.65 21.78 -26.32
CA THR A 92 -29.42 20.52 -26.28
C THR A 92 -30.47 20.47 -25.18
N TRP A 93 -30.33 21.30 -24.15
CA TRP A 93 -31.29 21.42 -23.05
C TRP A 93 -31.56 22.88 -22.68
N GLU A 94 -32.83 23.18 -22.46
CA GLU A 94 -33.37 24.52 -22.16
C GLU A 94 -32.66 25.21 -20.99
N TRP A 95 -32.27 24.45 -19.96
CA TRP A 95 -31.57 24.96 -18.76
C TRP A 95 -30.09 25.34 -19.01
N GLN A 96 -29.59 25.20 -20.24
CA GLN A 96 -28.27 25.68 -20.67
C GLN A 96 -28.36 26.70 -21.83
N GLU A 97 -29.55 27.23 -22.12
CA GLU A 97 -29.80 28.17 -23.23
C GLU A 97 -29.33 29.62 -23.00
N GLU A 98 -29.01 30.03 -21.76
CA GLU A 98 -28.46 31.38 -21.47
C GLU A 98 -27.09 31.65 -22.13
N LEU A 99 -26.48 30.61 -22.70
CA LEU A 99 -25.29 30.74 -23.54
C LEU A 99 -25.56 31.49 -24.84
N ASN A 100 -24.55 32.22 -25.30
CA ASN A 100 -24.52 32.87 -26.60
C ASN A 100 -24.43 31.83 -27.75
N THR A 101 -25.55 31.14 -27.98
CA THR A 101 -25.84 30.05 -28.94
C THR A 101 -25.78 30.49 -30.40
N THR A 102 -25.35 31.72 -30.68
CA THR A 102 -25.31 32.31 -32.02
C THR A 102 -24.30 31.65 -32.95
N GLN A 103 -23.26 30.99 -32.42
CA GLN A 103 -22.20 30.35 -33.21
C GLN A 103 -22.43 28.84 -33.38
N PRO A 104 -22.59 28.34 -34.62
CA PRO A 104 -22.71 26.90 -34.89
C PRO A 104 -21.45 26.13 -34.49
N SER A 105 -21.63 24.96 -33.87
CA SER A 105 -20.55 24.07 -33.41
C SER A 105 -21.02 22.61 -33.32
N MET A 106 -20.06 21.69 -33.16
CA MET A 106 -20.33 20.31 -32.79
C MET A 106 -20.46 20.21 -31.26
N GLN A 107 -21.65 19.85 -30.79
CA GLN A 107 -21.91 19.56 -29.38
C GLN A 107 -21.58 18.09 -29.09
N MET A 108 -20.95 17.86 -27.94
CA MET A 108 -20.60 16.54 -27.44
C MET A 108 -21.24 16.39 -26.05
N ILE A 109 -22.21 15.48 -25.93
CA ILE A 109 -23.13 15.39 -24.79
C ILE A 109 -22.69 14.27 -23.85
N LEU A 110 -22.90 14.50 -22.55
CA LEU A 110 -22.71 13.55 -21.48
C LEU A 110 -24.06 13.29 -20.82
N ASP A 111 -24.56 12.06 -20.98
CA ASP A 111 -25.87 11.66 -20.47
C ASP A 111 -25.92 11.73 -18.93
N PRO A 112 -27.10 12.03 -18.35
CA PRO A 112 -27.37 11.83 -16.93
C PRO A 112 -26.98 10.40 -16.49
N PRO A 113 -26.19 10.23 -15.42
CA PRO A 113 -25.75 8.91 -14.95
C PRO A 113 -26.94 8.08 -14.46
N LEU A 114 -27.09 6.86 -14.99
CA LEU A 114 -28.09 5.93 -14.50
C LEU A 114 -27.75 5.47 -13.08
N ARG A 115 -28.74 5.54 -12.18
CA ARG A 115 -28.59 5.45 -10.73
C ARG A 115 -27.97 4.14 -10.20
N TYR A 116 -27.99 3.06 -10.98
CA TYR A 116 -27.49 1.74 -10.57
C TYR A 116 -26.42 1.17 -11.52
N ASP A 117 -26.37 1.62 -12.78
CA ASP A 117 -25.42 1.06 -13.77
C ASP A 117 -24.01 1.66 -13.63
N HIS A 118 -23.89 2.82 -12.96
CA HIS A 118 -22.63 3.58 -12.79
C HIS A 118 -21.85 3.85 -14.09
N LEU A 119 -22.48 3.73 -15.24
CA LEU A 119 -21.88 4.03 -16.53
C LEU A 119 -22.11 5.50 -16.87
N SER A 120 -21.03 6.24 -17.15
CA SER A 120 -21.13 7.59 -17.70
C SER A 120 -21.02 7.52 -19.22
N VAL A 121 -22.11 7.81 -19.93
CA VAL A 121 -22.19 7.71 -21.40
C VAL A 121 -22.03 9.09 -22.02
N GLY A 122 -20.87 9.32 -22.61
CA GLY A 122 -20.50 10.57 -23.26
C GLY A 122 -20.55 10.50 -24.78
N ALA A 123 -19.69 11.30 -25.40
CA ALA A 123 -19.38 11.23 -26.82
C ALA A 123 -17.87 11.10 -27.01
N GLU A 124 -17.44 10.28 -27.97
CA GLU A 124 -16.04 10.14 -28.40
C GLU A 124 -15.99 10.18 -29.93
N LEU A 125 -15.09 11.00 -30.46
CA LEU A 125 -14.76 11.13 -31.86
C LEU A 125 -13.30 10.68 -32.05
N ARG A 126 -13.04 9.80 -33.01
CA ARG A 126 -11.69 9.22 -33.23
C ARG A 126 -11.27 9.34 -34.68
N SER A 127 -10.04 9.79 -34.94
CA SER A 127 -9.50 9.84 -36.29
C SER A 127 -9.45 8.45 -36.94
N MET A 128 -9.75 8.38 -38.24
CA MET A 128 -9.59 7.15 -39.02
C MET A 128 -8.10 6.76 -39.12
N ARG A 129 -7.23 7.76 -39.22
CA ARG A 129 -5.77 7.64 -39.16
C ARG A 129 -5.27 7.30 -37.75
N ARG A 130 -4.32 6.37 -37.69
CA ARG A 130 -3.66 5.84 -36.47
C ARG A 130 -2.13 5.80 -36.60
N ASP A 131 -1.62 6.45 -37.63
CA ASP A 131 -0.23 6.57 -38.03
C ASP A 131 0.37 7.94 -37.65
N ILE A 132 -0.40 8.77 -36.94
CA ILE A 132 -0.09 10.15 -36.57
C ILE A 132 1.13 10.15 -35.63
N GLN A 133 2.24 10.72 -36.07
CA GLN A 133 3.47 10.80 -35.30
C GLN A 133 4.09 12.19 -35.45
N TYR A 134 4.07 12.95 -34.34
CA TYR A 134 4.49 14.35 -34.26
C TYR A 134 3.61 15.32 -35.08
N GLY A 135 3.41 16.53 -34.57
CA GLY A 135 2.50 17.51 -35.17
C GLY A 135 2.11 18.67 -34.28
N THR A 136 1.39 19.62 -34.85
CA THR A 136 0.66 20.70 -34.16
C THR A 136 -0.85 20.41 -34.23
N PHE A 137 -1.47 20.28 -33.06
CA PHE A 137 -2.89 19.94 -32.91
C PHE A 137 -3.60 21.14 -32.31
N ARG A 138 -4.50 21.76 -33.07
CA ARG A 138 -5.18 23.01 -32.70
C ARG A 138 -6.69 22.83 -32.77
N SER A 139 -7.43 23.39 -31.82
CA SER A 139 -8.89 23.37 -31.82
C SER A 139 -9.46 24.52 -31.00
N GLU A 140 -10.59 25.07 -31.42
CA GLU A 140 -11.38 25.98 -30.59
C GLU A 140 -12.48 25.19 -29.88
N MET A 141 -12.38 25.08 -28.55
CA MET A 141 -13.17 24.18 -27.71
C MET A 141 -13.81 24.93 -26.54
N ARG A 142 -14.92 24.39 -26.03
CA ARG A 142 -15.64 24.92 -24.86
C ARG A 142 -16.02 23.77 -23.93
N SER A 143 -15.75 23.93 -22.63
CA SER A 143 -16.18 22.99 -21.60
C SER A 143 -17.70 23.04 -21.36
N ALA A 144 -18.19 22.06 -20.61
CA ALA A 144 -19.46 22.18 -19.92
C ALA A 144 -19.49 23.43 -19.00
N GLN A 145 -20.71 23.92 -18.76
CA GLN A 145 -20.97 25.13 -17.99
C GLN A 145 -20.65 24.98 -16.49
N PRO A 146 -20.51 26.10 -15.74
CA PRO A 146 -20.33 26.03 -14.30
C PRO A 146 -21.58 25.47 -13.61
N TRP A 147 -21.38 24.85 -12.44
CA TRP A 147 -22.46 24.33 -11.56
C TRP A 147 -23.30 23.16 -12.08
N VAL A 148 -23.10 22.72 -13.33
CA VAL A 148 -23.85 21.59 -13.92
C VAL A 148 -23.38 20.22 -13.41
N GLY A 149 -22.20 20.17 -12.79
CA GLY A 149 -21.51 18.96 -12.34
C GLY A 149 -20.34 18.57 -13.25
N GLY A 150 -19.41 17.80 -12.69
CA GLY A 150 -18.07 17.66 -13.21
C GLY A 150 -17.87 16.73 -14.42
N SER A 151 -17.22 17.25 -15.45
CA SER A 151 -16.95 16.58 -16.72
C SER A 151 -15.65 17.11 -17.34
N ALA A 152 -15.10 16.36 -18.29
CA ALA A 152 -13.94 16.72 -19.09
C ALA A 152 -14.33 16.81 -20.57
N MET A 153 -14.03 17.94 -21.20
CA MET A 153 -14.02 18.08 -22.65
C MET A 153 -12.57 18.02 -23.13
N SER A 154 -12.23 16.99 -23.87
CA SER A 154 -10.85 16.50 -24.07
C SER A 154 -10.42 16.53 -25.53
N MET A 155 -9.14 16.82 -25.76
CA MET A 155 -8.44 16.66 -27.04
C MET A 155 -7.10 15.95 -26.78
N TYR A 156 -6.88 14.79 -27.41
CA TYR A 156 -5.69 13.98 -27.14
C TYR A 156 -5.22 13.13 -28.32
N VAL A 157 -3.91 12.88 -28.37
CA VAL A 157 -3.29 11.84 -29.21
C VAL A 157 -2.81 10.72 -28.31
N LYS A 158 -3.22 9.48 -28.61
CA LYS A 158 -2.99 8.31 -27.74
C LYS A 158 -2.67 7.05 -28.54
N TYR A 159 -1.58 6.38 -28.18
CA TYR A 159 -1.29 4.99 -28.55
C TYR A 159 -1.70 4.03 -27.43
N ASN A 160 -1.28 4.33 -26.19
CA ASN A 160 -1.65 3.62 -24.98
C ASN A 160 -1.54 4.56 -23.75
N ALA A 161 -1.92 4.10 -22.56
CA ALA A 161 -1.89 4.90 -21.32
C ALA A 161 -0.48 5.26 -20.78
N SER A 162 0.58 5.04 -21.57
CA SER A 162 1.97 5.41 -21.27
C SER A 162 2.65 6.11 -22.46
N GLN A 163 1.87 6.42 -23.50
CA GLN A 163 2.26 7.00 -24.79
C GLN A 163 1.07 7.83 -25.29
N ASP A 164 0.90 9.00 -24.66
CA ASP A 164 -0.18 9.95 -24.92
C ASP A 164 0.20 11.42 -24.62
N VAL A 165 -0.50 12.34 -25.28
CA VAL A 165 -0.55 13.78 -25.01
C VAL A 165 -2.02 14.18 -24.91
N GLU A 166 -2.44 14.75 -23.79
CA GLU A 166 -3.86 14.96 -23.46
C GLU A 166 -4.09 16.34 -22.83
N LEU A 167 -5.06 17.09 -23.37
CA LEU A 167 -5.50 18.40 -22.91
C LEU A 167 -6.99 18.35 -22.61
N ASP A 168 -7.37 18.67 -21.37
CA ASP A 168 -8.75 18.58 -20.90
C ASP A 168 -9.25 19.90 -20.30
N LEU A 169 -10.40 20.35 -20.78
CA LEU A 169 -11.14 21.46 -20.20
C LEU A 169 -12.09 20.89 -19.12
N LEU A 170 -11.73 21.06 -17.85
CA LEU A 170 -12.45 20.48 -16.70
C LEU A 170 -13.34 21.54 -16.02
N ASN A 171 -14.67 21.37 -16.07
CA ASN A 171 -15.61 22.30 -15.43
C ASN A 171 -15.80 22.06 -13.93
N MET A 172 -15.50 20.84 -13.45
CA MET A 172 -15.59 20.40 -12.04
C MET A 172 -17.00 20.45 -11.44
N ASN A 173 -17.17 19.95 -10.20
CA ASN A 173 -18.43 20.13 -9.47
C ASN A 173 -18.58 21.56 -8.91
N ASN A 174 -17.46 22.17 -8.51
CA ASN A 174 -17.41 23.57 -8.08
C ASN A 174 -16.63 24.37 -9.13
N ALA A 175 -17.29 25.37 -9.72
CA ALA A 175 -16.74 26.18 -10.81
C ALA A 175 -15.43 26.91 -10.43
N SER A 176 -15.20 27.20 -9.14
CA SER A 176 -13.95 27.84 -8.68
C SER A 176 -12.72 26.91 -8.75
N LEU A 177 -12.92 25.60 -8.93
CA LEU A 177 -11.87 24.60 -9.11
C LEU A 177 -11.64 24.25 -10.59
N ALA A 178 -12.42 24.84 -11.51
CA ALA A 178 -12.34 24.58 -12.94
C ALA A 178 -10.95 24.93 -13.50
N LYS A 179 -10.45 24.10 -14.40
CA LYS A 179 -9.05 24.11 -14.84
C LYS A 179 -8.86 23.45 -16.20
N VAL A 180 -7.89 23.94 -16.98
CA VAL A 180 -7.37 23.24 -18.16
C VAL A 180 -6.22 22.36 -17.70
N MET A 181 -6.41 21.04 -17.75
CA MET A 181 -5.41 20.04 -17.39
C MET A 181 -4.58 19.65 -18.62
N GLN A 182 -3.27 19.49 -18.45
CA GLN A 182 -2.33 19.15 -19.53
C GLN A 182 -1.45 17.99 -19.08
N THR A 183 -1.67 16.79 -19.61
CA THR A 183 -0.96 15.57 -19.19
C THR A 183 -0.23 14.91 -20.35
N VAL A 184 0.88 14.24 -20.04
CA VAL A 184 1.66 13.44 -20.99
C VAL A 184 2.02 12.08 -20.37
N ASN A 185 2.01 11.02 -21.15
CA ASN A 185 2.40 9.65 -20.76
C ASN A 185 1.75 9.19 -19.44
N GLY A 186 0.43 9.33 -19.32
CA GLY A 186 -0.35 8.88 -18.16
C GLY A 186 0.02 9.56 -16.83
N GLU A 187 0.35 10.85 -16.86
CA GLU A 187 0.68 11.65 -15.66
C GLU A 187 -0.45 11.63 -14.61
N TYR A 188 -0.08 11.53 -13.33
CA TYR A 188 -1.06 11.72 -12.26
C TYR A 188 -1.52 13.20 -12.22
N PRO A 189 -2.82 13.47 -12.13
CA PRO A 189 -3.37 14.82 -12.30
C PRO A 189 -3.17 15.73 -11.09
N SER A 190 -1.94 16.21 -10.92
CA SER A 190 -1.62 17.22 -9.91
C SER A 190 -2.05 18.63 -10.36
N THR A 191 -2.26 19.52 -9.40
CA THR A 191 -2.61 20.93 -9.68
C THR A 191 -1.52 21.69 -10.43
N GLY A 192 -0.25 21.28 -10.31
CA GLY A 192 0.87 21.89 -11.05
C GLY A 192 0.88 21.58 -12.55
N LEU A 193 0.04 20.68 -13.04
CA LEU A 193 -0.12 20.36 -14.47
C LEU A 193 -1.29 21.13 -15.11
N ALA A 194 -1.96 22.01 -14.36
CA ALA A 194 -3.21 22.62 -14.76
C ALA A 194 -3.18 24.15 -14.68
N VAL A 195 -3.91 24.80 -15.58
CA VAL A 195 -4.18 26.24 -15.55
C VAL A 195 -5.59 26.46 -15.04
N ASN A 196 -5.75 27.13 -13.90
CA ASN A 196 -7.06 27.42 -13.33
C ASN A 196 -7.85 28.40 -14.21
N TYR A 197 -9.17 28.20 -14.31
CA TYR A 197 -10.06 29.08 -15.07
C TYR A 197 -10.01 30.53 -14.56
N THR A 198 -9.90 30.72 -13.25
CA THR A 198 -9.72 32.03 -12.62
C THR A 198 -8.43 32.75 -13.03
N ALA A 199 -7.39 32.03 -13.49
CA ALA A 199 -6.18 32.64 -14.03
C ALA A 199 -6.38 33.13 -15.47
N ILE A 200 -7.15 32.38 -16.27
CA ILE A 200 -7.52 32.75 -17.64
C ILE A 200 -8.46 33.97 -17.63
N GLU A 201 -9.47 33.94 -16.76
CA GLU A 201 -10.46 35.02 -16.59
C GLU A 201 -9.81 36.36 -16.22
N ASN A 202 -8.88 36.34 -15.26
CA ASN A 202 -8.15 37.53 -14.82
C ASN A 202 -6.91 37.88 -15.67
N GLY A 203 -6.58 37.06 -16.68
CA GLY A 203 -5.38 37.25 -17.52
C GLY A 203 -4.05 37.16 -16.75
N THR A 204 -3.97 36.38 -15.68
CA THR A 204 -2.76 36.26 -14.86
C THR A 204 -1.76 35.26 -15.46
N ALA A 205 -0.63 35.02 -14.77
CA ALA A 205 0.49 34.21 -15.24
C ALA A 205 0.03 32.86 -15.86
N PRO A 206 0.47 32.52 -17.09
CA PRO A 206 1.59 33.08 -17.84
C PRO A 206 1.28 34.35 -18.66
N GLY A 207 0.15 35.03 -18.42
CA GLY A 207 -0.21 36.30 -19.07
C GLY A 207 -1.21 36.15 -20.19
N PHE A 208 -2.34 35.47 -19.93
CA PHE A 208 -3.42 35.32 -20.91
C PHE A 208 -4.12 36.66 -21.18
N PRO A 209 -4.70 36.89 -22.37
CA PRO A 209 -5.67 37.96 -22.54
C PRO A 209 -6.92 37.66 -21.68
N PRO A 210 -7.37 38.58 -20.79
CA PRO A 210 -8.55 38.37 -19.96
C PRO A 210 -9.79 38.03 -20.79
N ARG A 211 -10.35 36.84 -20.58
CA ARG A 211 -11.53 36.34 -21.30
C ARG A 211 -12.24 35.27 -20.47
N SER A 212 -13.56 35.18 -20.61
CA SER A 212 -14.33 34.07 -20.02
C SER A 212 -13.77 32.71 -20.47
N PRO A 213 -13.33 31.84 -19.54
CA PRO A 213 -12.90 30.48 -19.85
C PRO A 213 -14.09 29.52 -20.08
N TRP A 214 -15.31 30.01 -19.89
CA TRP A 214 -16.57 29.31 -20.17
C TRP A 214 -17.06 29.51 -21.61
N ASP A 215 -16.43 30.42 -22.35
CA ASP A 215 -16.58 30.58 -23.79
C ASP A 215 -15.63 29.64 -24.55
N PHE A 216 -15.72 29.67 -25.88
CA PHE A 216 -14.78 28.99 -26.77
C PHE A 216 -13.33 29.51 -26.60
N MET A 217 -12.44 28.64 -26.13
CA MET A 217 -10.99 28.88 -26.00
C MET A 217 -10.23 28.23 -27.16
N ASP A 218 -9.19 28.90 -27.64
CA ASP A 218 -8.22 28.30 -28.58
C ASP A 218 -7.22 27.46 -27.79
N VAL A 219 -7.20 26.16 -28.03
CA VAL A 219 -6.33 25.20 -27.35
C VAL A 219 -5.47 24.47 -28.36
N ARG A 220 -4.16 24.39 -28.07
CA ARG A 220 -3.18 23.77 -28.96
C ARG A 220 -2.18 22.95 -28.15
N PHE A 221 -1.71 21.85 -28.73
CA PHE A 221 -0.43 21.27 -28.33
C PHE A 221 0.44 20.97 -29.54
N ASP A 222 1.74 21.14 -29.36
CA ASP A 222 2.77 20.75 -30.32
C ASP A 222 3.55 19.58 -29.72
N TRP A 223 3.78 18.55 -30.52
CA TRP A 223 4.48 17.33 -30.10
C TRP A 223 5.51 16.96 -31.16
N ASN A 224 6.78 16.88 -30.77
CA ASN A 224 7.87 16.39 -31.61
C ASN A 224 8.78 15.43 -30.82
N GLU A 225 9.94 15.04 -31.38
CA GLU A 225 10.85 14.04 -30.80
C GLU A 225 11.51 14.45 -29.47
N THR A 226 11.54 15.76 -29.17
CA THR A 226 12.30 16.33 -28.05
C THR A 226 11.44 17.14 -27.08
N VAL A 227 10.29 17.65 -27.53
CA VAL A 227 9.46 18.60 -26.79
C VAL A 227 7.96 18.30 -26.94
N VAL A 228 7.21 18.56 -25.87
CA VAL A 228 5.77 18.83 -25.93
C VAL A 228 5.50 20.23 -25.39
N ASN A 229 4.80 21.05 -26.18
CA ASN A 229 4.30 22.37 -25.78
C ASN A 229 2.77 22.34 -25.70
N PHE A 230 2.21 22.98 -24.68
CA PHE A 230 0.77 23.24 -24.59
C PHE A 230 0.52 24.75 -24.62
N TRP A 231 -0.56 25.12 -25.31
CA TRP A 231 -0.94 26.51 -25.53
C TRP A 231 -2.43 26.72 -25.24
N ILE A 232 -2.74 27.81 -24.55
CA ILE A 232 -4.11 28.24 -24.23
C ILE A 232 -4.23 29.70 -24.64
N ASN A 233 -5.22 30.01 -25.50
CA ASN A 233 -5.47 31.34 -26.07
C ASN A 233 -4.19 32.01 -26.63
N GLY A 234 -3.38 31.22 -27.35
CA GLY A 234 -2.13 31.67 -27.99
C GLY A 234 -0.91 31.81 -27.07
N ASN A 235 -1.02 31.55 -25.76
CA ASN A 235 0.08 31.64 -24.80
C ASN A 235 0.57 30.24 -24.37
N ASN A 236 1.89 30.05 -24.20
CA ASN A 236 2.45 28.75 -23.80
C ASN A 236 2.22 28.53 -22.29
N SER A 237 1.38 27.56 -21.96
CA SER A 237 1.00 27.22 -20.60
C SER A 237 1.87 26.13 -19.99
N ARG A 238 2.54 25.30 -20.81
CA ARG A 238 3.43 24.23 -20.35
C ARG A 238 4.42 23.81 -21.44
N HIS A 239 5.70 23.90 -21.14
CA HIS A 239 6.81 23.37 -21.94
C HIS A 239 7.37 22.11 -21.24
N ILE A 240 7.64 21.04 -21.99
CA ILE A 240 8.20 19.78 -21.49
C ILE A 240 9.31 19.33 -22.44
N THR A 241 10.50 19.04 -21.93
CA THR A 241 11.64 18.54 -22.71
C THR A 241 11.93 17.07 -22.40
N LYS A 242 12.75 16.44 -23.26
CA LYS A 242 13.27 15.07 -23.07
C LYS A 242 14.15 14.92 -21.81
N ASP A 243 14.75 16.00 -21.34
CA ASP A 243 15.56 16.02 -20.11
C ASP A 243 14.69 16.08 -18.84
N ASP A 244 13.52 16.72 -18.91
CA ASP A 244 12.52 16.71 -17.84
C ASP A 244 11.91 15.31 -17.67
N ARG A 245 11.56 14.66 -18.80
CA ARG A 245 10.96 13.32 -18.82
C ARG A 245 10.90 12.68 -20.21
N THR A 246 10.59 11.38 -20.24
CA THR A 246 10.22 10.67 -21.47
C THR A 246 9.03 11.34 -22.18
N ILE A 247 9.24 11.72 -23.43
CA ILE A 247 8.25 12.21 -24.41
C ILE A 247 7.60 11.00 -25.12
N PRO A 248 6.34 11.06 -25.59
CA PRO A 248 5.76 9.98 -26.38
C PRO A 248 6.51 9.82 -27.72
N GLU A 249 6.91 8.59 -28.05
CA GLU A 249 7.62 8.26 -29.29
C GLU A 249 6.75 7.38 -30.23
N ALA A 250 5.71 6.74 -29.69
CA ALA A 250 4.82 5.86 -30.45
C ALA A 250 3.78 6.65 -31.28
N PRO A 251 3.57 6.29 -32.57
CA PRO A 251 2.47 6.81 -33.38
C PRO A 251 1.10 6.55 -32.73
N GLY A 252 0.28 7.60 -32.68
CA GLY A 252 -0.99 7.61 -31.97
C GLY A 252 -2.21 7.70 -32.89
N THR A 253 -3.37 7.67 -32.26
CA THR A 253 -4.66 8.03 -32.86
C THR A 253 -5.15 9.32 -32.19
N PHE A 254 -5.80 10.22 -32.93
CA PHE A 254 -6.28 11.51 -32.45
C PHE A 254 -7.76 11.41 -32.04
N TYR A 255 -8.12 12.04 -30.93
CA TYR A 255 -9.43 11.94 -30.31
C TYR A 255 -9.96 13.28 -29.81
N PHE A 256 -11.28 13.41 -29.83
CA PHE A 256 -12.03 14.33 -28.98
C PHE A 256 -13.02 13.53 -28.15
N SER A 257 -13.20 13.89 -26.88
CA SER A 257 -14.13 13.19 -25.98
C SER A 257 -14.80 14.15 -25.02
N HIS A 258 -16.05 13.87 -24.66
CA HIS A 258 -16.72 14.50 -23.53
C HIS A 258 -17.18 13.42 -22.55
N TRP A 259 -16.62 13.40 -21.35
CA TRP A 259 -16.69 12.25 -20.43
C TRP A 259 -16.57 12.64 -18.95
N SER A 260 -16.92 11.71 -18.06
CA SER A 260 -16.65 11.85 -16.62
C SER A 260 -16.58 10.49 -15.92
N THR A 261 -15.47 10.20 -15.24
CA THR A 261 -15.30 8.97 -14.44
C THR A 261 -15.68 9.15 -12.97
N GLY A 262 -16.07 10.36 -12.57
CA GLY A 262 -16.22 10.76 -11.18
C GLY A 262 -14.94 10.75 -10.35
N ASP A 263 -13.76 10.77 -10.99
CA ASP A 263 -12.49 10.87 -10.28
C ASP A 263 -12.41 12.21 -9.54
N ARG A 264 -12.37 12.15 -8.20
CA ARG A 264 -12.38 13.30 -7.28
C ARG A 264 -11.19 14.26 -7.46
N ASN A 265 -10.07 13.77 -7.98
CA ASN A 265 -8.87 14.58 -8.22
C ASN A 265 -8.79 15.08 -9.67
N TYR A 266 -9.50 14.40 -10.59
CA TYR A 266 -9.68 14.82 -11.98
C TYR A 266 -10.87 15.77 -12.17
N MET A 267 -12.06 15.28 -12.53
CA MET A 267 -13.24 16.09 -12.87
C MET A 267 -14.38 16.09 -11.84
N GLN A 268 -14.36 15.22 -10.82
CA GLN A 268 -15.32 15.16 -9.68
C GLN A 268 -16.77 14.72 -9.93
N GLY A 269 -17.30 14.68 -11.15
CA GLY A 269 -18.73 14.38 -11.40
C GLY A 269 -19.12 12.89 -11.28
N PRO A 270 -19.87 12.30 -12.23
CA PRO A 270 -20.55 12.91 -13.38
C PRO A 270 -21.68 13.89 -13.00
N PRO A 271 -22.11 14.76 -13.93
CA PRO A 271 -23.22 15.70 -13.74
C PRO A 271 -24.58 14.99 -13.64
N GLN A 272 -25.38 15.30 -12.62
CA GLN A 272 -26.65 14.59 -12.37
C GLN A 272 -27.71 14.81 -13.46
N ASN A 273 -27.72 15.99 -14.09
CA ASN A 273 -28.64 16.34 -15.17
C ASN A 273 -27.99 16.18 -16.57
N GLY A 274 -26.80 15.58 -16.65
CA GLY A 274 -25.97 15.61 -17.84
C GLY A 274 -25.22 16.94 -18.03
N SER A 275 -24.28 16.97 -18.98
CA SER A 275 -23.63 18.20 -19.45
C SER A 275 -23.34 18.11 -20.96
N TYR A 276 -22.99 19.20 -21.64
CA TYR A 276 -22.36 19.12 -22.97
C TYR A 276 -21.11 19.99 -23.07
N GLY A 277 -20.11 19.50 -23.78
CA GLY A 277 -18.99 20.29 -24.30
C GLY A 277 -19.24 20.70 -25.76
N SER A 278 -18.38 21.54 -26.32
CA SER A 278 -18.50 21.93 -27.74
C SER A 278 -17.14 22.08 -28.41
N VAL A 279 -17.05 21.67 -29.68
CA VAL A 279 -15.90 21.89 -30.56
C VAL A 279 -16.37 22.72 -31.76
N LYS A 280 -15.66 23.80 -32.07
CA LYS A 280 -16.02 24.74 -33.16
C LYS A 280 -15.24 24.47 -34.45
N TRP A 281 -13.96 24.11 -34.34
CA TRP A 281 -13.14 23.63 -35.44
C TRP A 281 -11.98 22.77 -34.95
N ILE A 282 -11.42 21.98 -35.85
CA ILE A 282 -10.27 21.08 -35.65
C ILE A 282 -9.26 21.38 -36.76
N ARG A 283 -8.01 21.67 -36.40
CA ARG A 283 -6.90 21.87 -37.34
C ARG A 283 -5.66 21.16 -36.80
N ALA A 284 -5.44 19.94 -37.26
CA ALA A 284 -4.25 19.15 -36.92
C ALA A 284 -3.35 19.04 -38.16
N PHE A 285 -2.06 19.35 -37.99
CA PHE A 285 -1.03 19.19 -39.01
C PHE A 285 0.07 18.30 -38.42
N PHE A 286 0.41 17.20 -39.10
CA PHE A 286 1.24 16.14 -38.51
C PHE A 286 2.06 15.40 -39.56
N ASN A 287 2.93 14.50 -39.10
CA ASN A 287 3.68 13.58 -39.98
C ASN A 287 3.15 12.15 -39.84
N SER A 288 3.31 11.36 -40.91
CA SER A 288 2.94 9.94 -40.95
C SER A 288 4.13 9.04 -40.61
N SER A 289 3.92 8.16 -39.64
CA SER A 289 4.83 7.04 -39.31
C SER A 289 5.00 5.98 -40.41
N LEU A 290 4.29 6.12 -41.55
CA LEU A 290 4.36 5.20 -42.68
C LEU A 290 5.26 5.66 -43.82
N MET A 291 5.72 6.93 -43.79
CA MET A 291 6.56 7.46 -44.87
C MET A 291 7.91 6.75 -44.87
N THR A 292 8.24 6.05 -45.96
CA THR A 292 9.51 5.32 -46.07
C THR A 292 10.63 6.25 -46.49
N ASN A 293 11.90 5.84 -46.32
CA ASN A 293 13.05 6.62 -46.77
C ASN A 293 12.98 6.98 -48.27
N SER A 294 12.44 6.07 -49.11
CA SER A 294 12.21 6.34 -50.53
C SER A 294 11.08 7.36 -50.77
N ASP A 295 10.04 7.35 -49.95
CA ASP A 295 8.95 8.34 -50.04
C ASP A 295 9.45 9.73 -49.60
N HIS A 296 10.28 9.79 -48.55
CA HIS A 296 11.01 11.00 -48.14
C HIS A 296 11.85 11.56 -49.28
N THR A 297 12.73 10.77 -49.91
CA THR A 297 13.53 11.24 -51.05
C THR A 297 12.65 11.73 -52.20
N SER A 298 11.58 10.99 -52.53
CA SER A 298 10.62 11.38 -53.59
C SER A 298 9.83 12.65 -53.24
N TYR A 299 9.62 12.94 -51.95
CA TYR A 299 9.01 14.18 -51.48
C TYR A 299 10.00 15.34 -51.58
N ASP A 300 11.22 15.17 -51.07
CA ASP A 300 12.26 16.20 -51.06
C ASP A 300 12.62 16.64 -52.49
N GLU A 301 12.76 15.71 -53.43
CA GLU A 301 13.00 16.01 -54.85
C GLU A 301 11.90 16.89 -55.46
N ARG A 302 10.62 16.56 -55.20
CA ARG A 302 9.47 17.30 -55.74
C ARG A 302 9.23 18.65 -55.05
N CYS A 303 9.51 18.73 -53.76
CA CYS A 303 9.05 19.82 -52.89
C CYS A 303 10.17 20.77 -52.41
N SER A 304 11.43 20.51 -52.77
CA SER A 304 12.60 21.36 -52.46
C SER A 304 12.45 22.84 -52.83
N THR A 305 11.65 23.18 -53.84
CA THR A 305 11.43 24.56 -54.32
C THR A 305 9.96 24.96 -54.43
N ALA A 306 9.03 24.06 -54.06
CA ALA A 306 7.59 24.29 -54.17
C ALA A 306 7.05 25.13 -53.00
N SER A 307 6.00 25.91 -53.24
CA SER A 307 5.31 26.66 -52.20
C SER A 307 4.51 25.74 -51.29
N GLN A 308 4.82 25.76 -49.99
CA GLN A 308 4.12 25.01 -48.95
C GLN A 308 2.94 25.86 -48.43
N CYS A 309 1.83 25.21 -48.04
CA CYS A 309 0.69 25.90 -47.48
C CYS A 309 0.98 26.39 -46.05
N SER A 310 0.45 27.53 -45.64
CA SER A 310 0.61 28.00 -44.25
C SER A 310 -0.35 27.27 -43.31
N VAL A 311 0.14 26.77 -42.17
CA VAL A 311 -0.76 26.24 -41.11
C VAL A 311 -1.67 27.31 -40.51
N ASP A 312 -1.40 28.60 -40.74
CA ASP A 312 -2.23 29.72 -40.31
C ASP A 312 -3.27 30.12 -41.38
N ASP A 313 -3.29 29.46 -42.55
CA ASP A 313 -4.30 29.69 -43.60
C ASP A 313 -5.65 29.09 -43.22
N VAL A 314 -6.61 29.96 -42.91
CA VAL A 314 -7.99 29.60 -42.53
C VAL A 314 -8.90 29.26 -43.73
N SER A 315 -8.41 29.32 -44.97
CA SER A 315 -9.13 28.88 -46.17
C SER A 315 -9.06 27.36 -46.40
N LEU A 316 -8.09 26.69 -45.79
CA LEU A 316 -7.87 25.25 -45.91
C LEU A 316 -9.08 24.44 -45.40
N ARG A 317 -9.43 23.35 -46.10
CA ARG A 317 -10.50 22.41 -45.71
C ARG A 317 -10.12 20.97 -46.06
N GLY A 318 -10.65 19.99 -45.31
CA GLY A 318 -10.56 18.57 -45.62
C GLY A 318 -9.47 17.83 -44.83
N SER A 319 -9.06 16.67 -45.33
CA SER A 319 -7.91 15.91 -44.83
C SER A 319 -7.00 15.56 -46.00
N THR A 320 -5.72 15.33 -45.76
CA THR A 320 -4.84 14.73 -46.77
C THR A 320 -5.23 13.26 -47.02
N ASP A 321 -5.16 12.84 -48.29
CA ASP A 321 -5.44 11.46 -48.70
C ASP A 321 -4.48 10.48 -48.03
N TYR A 322 -4.99 9.35 -47.55
CA TYR A 322 -4.20 8.37 -46.81
C TYR A 322 -4.44 6.93 -47.30
N SER A 323 -3.39 6.10 -47.22
CA SER A 323 -3.50 4.70 -47.60
C SER A 323 -4.21 3.86 -46.53
N ARG A 324 -4.76 2.69 -46.91
CA ARG A 324 -5.36 1.73 -45.96
C ARG A 324 -4.38 1.19 -44.89
N ALA A 325 -3.08 1.47 -45.00
CA ALA A 325 -2.13 1.19 -43.93
C ALA A 325 -2.28 2.17 -42.75
N ALA A 326 -2.63 3.44 -43.02
CA ALA A 326 -2.76 4.51 -42.01
C ALA A 326 -3.85 4.23 -40.97
N THR A 327 -4.88 3.46 -41.31
CA THR A 327 -5.97 3.12 -40.39
C THR A 327 -5.66 1.93 -39.47
N ARG A 328 -4.51 1.27 -39.66
CA ARG A 328 -4.11 0.13 -38.83
C ARG A 328 -3.41 0.63 -37.56
N PRO A 329 -3.79 0.15 -36.37
CA PRO A 329 -3.08 0.53 -35.15
C PRO A 329 -1.62 0.08 -35.23
N TRP A 330 -0.71 1.01 -34.92
CA TRP A 330 0.72 0.75 -34.84
C TRP A 330 1.04 -0.39 -33.86
N LYS A 331 2.18 -1.05 -34.06
CA LYS A 331 2.66 -2.12 -33.18
C LYS A 331 4.12 -1.89 -32.85
N ALA A 332 4.41 -1.70 -31.56
CA ALA A 332 5.77 -1.57 -31.07
C ALA A 332 6.64 -2.76 -31.48
N LYS A 333 7.81 -2.49 -32.06
CA LYS A 333 8.86 -3.49 -32.27
C LYS A 333 9.40 -3.91 -30.89
N VAL A 334 9.33 -5.20 -30.57
CA VAL A 334 9.76 -5.72 -29.27
C VAL A 334 11.29 -5.63 -29.19
N GLN A 335 11.82 -4.65 -28.45
CA GLN A 335 13.25 -4.59 -28.11
C GLN A 335 13.64 -5.84 -27.29
N GLN A 336 14.88 -6.31 -27.49
CA GLN A 336 15.28 -7.66 -27.10
C GLN A 336 15.28 -7.89 -25.57
N ARG A 337 14.81 -9.08 -25.19
CA ARG A 337 14.42 -9.43 -23.82
C ARG A 337 15.57 -9.94 -22.91
N GLY A 338 16.79 -10.06 -23.42
CA GLY A 338 17.85 -10.89 -22.83
C GLY A 338 18.07 -10.74 -21.31
N LEU A 339 18.12 -9.52 -20.80
CA LEU A 339 18.32 -9.27 -19.36
C LEU A 339 17.09 -9.66 -18.50
N ARG A 340 15.87 -9.46 -19.04
CA ARG A 340 14.62 -9.83 -18.37
C ARG A 340 14.42 -11.34 -18.36
N ASP A 341 14.79 -12.02 -19.43
CA ASP A 341 14.73 -13.48 -19.53
C ASP A 341 15.72 -14.12 -18.54
N ALA A 342 16.96 -13.61 -18.45
CA ALA A 342 17.95 -14.05 -17.47
C ALA A 342 17.47 -13.88 -16.03
N ALA A 343 16.92 -12.70 -15.68
CA ALA A 343 16.31 -12.47 -14.37
C ALA A 343 15.13 -13.42 -14.09
N GLY A 344 14.30 -13.71 -15.12
CA GLY A 344 13.22 -14.67 -15.06
C GLY A 344 13.69 -16.10 -14.75
N PHE A 345 14.76 -16.57 -15.41
CA PHE A 345 15.34 -17.90 -15.14
C PHE A 345 15.89 -18.01 -13.71
N VAL A 346 16.59 -16.98 -13.23
CA VAL A 346 17.12 -16.94 -11.85
C VAL A 346 15.97 -16.95 -10.82
N ALA A 347 14.94 -16.14 -11.03
CA ALA A 347 13.75 -16.11 -10.17
C ALA A 347 13.00 -17.46 -10.19
N ALA A 348 12.88 -18.11 -11.34
CA ALA A 348 12.26 -19.43 -11.48
C ALA A 348 13.06 -20.52 -10.75
N ALA A 349 14.40 -20.50 -10.83
CA ALA A 349 15.25 -21.44 -10.12
C ALA A 349 15.12 -21.30 -8.59
N PHE A 350 15.21 -20.07 -8.06
CA PHE A 350 15.00 -19.83 -6.62
C PHE A 350 13.59 -20.21 -6.16
N SER A 351 12.56 -19.92 -6.97
CA SER A 351 11.17 -20.32 -6.69
C SER A 351 11.02 -21.84 -6.65
N PHE A 352 11.64 -22.56 -7.59
CA PHE A 352 11.64 -24.02 -7.63
C PHE A 352 12.30 -24.63 -6.38
N PHE A 353 13.50 -24.17 -6.01
CA PHE A 353 14.16 -24.64 -4.79
C PHE A 353 13.38 -24.27 -3.52
N GLY A 354 12.74 -23.10 -3.47
CA GLY A 354 11.85 -22.69 -2.39
C GLY A 354 10.64 -23.59 -2.24
N VAL A 355 9.92 -23.87 -3.34
CA VAL A 355 8.78 -24.80 -3.36
C VAL A 355 9.22 -26.21 -2.99
N ALA A 356 10.34 -26.71 -3.52
CA ALA A 356 10.88 -28.02 -3.18
C ALA A 356 11.23 -28.12 -1.69
N ALA A 357 11.80 -27.07 -1.09
CA ALA A 357 12.09 -27.00 0.34
C ALA A 357 10.80 -26.98 1.18
N ILE A 358 9.77 -26.23 0.78
CA ILE A 358 8.47 -26.18 1.44
C ILE A 358 7.77 -27.55 1.36
N VAL A 359 7.75 -28.19 0.19
CA VAL A 359 7.17 -29.53 -0.01
C VAL A 359 7.90 -30.58 0.85
N ASN A 360 9.23 -30.57 0.86
CA ASN A 360 10.03 -31.45 1.71
C ASN A 360 9.75 -31.20 3.21
N ALA A 361 9.59 -29.93 3.62
CA ALA A 361 9.21 -29.59 4.99
C ALA A 361 7.80 -30.08 5.36
N LEU A 362 6.81 -29.92 4.46
CA LEU A 362 5.44 -30.40 4.65
C LEU A 362 5.38 -31.94 4.69
N ILE A 363 6.12 -32.64 3.84
CA ILE A 363 6.23 -34.11 3.86
C ILE A 363 6.86 -34.58 5.18
N ARG A 364 7.96 -33.98 5.62
CA ARG A 364 8.67 -34.37 6.85
C ARG A 364 7.96 -33.99 8.15
N ARG A 365 7.20 -32.90 8.17
CA ARG A 365 6.60 -32.33 9.41
C ARG A 365 5.06 -32.40 9.47
N GLY A 366 4.39 -32.74 8.38
CA GLY A 366 2.94 -32.90 8.36
C GLY A 366 2.48 -34.07 9.24
N PRO A 367 1.27 -34.01 9.84
CA PRO A 367 0.76 -35.05 10.74
C PRO A 367 0.20 -36.26 9.96
N TRP A 368 0.90 -36.73 8.94
CA TRP A 368 0.51 -37.83 8.03
C TRP A 368 0.18 -39.13 8.79
N HIS A 369 0.78 -39.31 9.98
CA HIS A 369 0.57 -40.44 10.87
C HIS A 369 -0.78 -40.36 11.63
N LYS A 370 -1.44 -39.20 11.68
CA LYS A 370 -2.82 -39.04 12.18
C LYS A 370 -3.88 -39.31 11.10
N LEU A 371 -3.60 -38.97 9.84
CA LEU A 371 -4.48 -39.30 8.70
C LEU A 371 -4.64 -40.81 8.47
N LYS A 372 -3.64 -41.62 8.84
CA LYS A 372 -3.74 -43.10 8.87
C LYS A 372 -4.66 -43.68 9.97
N LYS A 373 -5.35 -42.86 10.76
CA LYS A 373 -6.31 -43.28 11.79
C LYS A 373 -7.76 -42.87 11.49
N VAL A 374 -8.13 -42.74 10.21
CA VAL A 374 -9.54 -42.76 9.81
C VAL A 374 -9.96 -44.21 9.64
N ASP A 375 -10.36 -44.85 10.74
CA ASP A 375 -10.92 -46.20 10.71
C ASP A 375 -12.32 -46.15 10.06
N ILE A 376 -12.42 -46.69 8.85
CA ILE A 376 -13.70 -46.94 8.18
C ILE A 376 -14.38 -48.11 8.93
N PRO A 377 -15.60 -47.94 9.48
CA PRO A 377 -16.25 -49.00 10.22
C PRO A 377 -16.74 -50.10 9.26
N GLY A 378 -16.00 -51.21 9.15
CA GLY A 378 -16.45 -52.34 8.33
C GLY A 378 -15.52 -53.54 8.14
N THR A 379 -14.20 -53.40 8.21
CA THR A 379 -13.28 -54.50 7.80
C THR A 379 -12.45 -55.07 8.95
N LYS A 380 -12.76 -56.31 9.36
CA LYS A 380 -12.09 -57.03 10.45
C LYS A 380 -10.61 -57.32 10.16
N ARG A 381 -9.73 -56.81 11.02
CA ARG A 381 -8.27 -56.90 10.89
C ARG A 381 -7.72 -58.18 11.55
N HIS A 382 -7.86 -59.34 10.89
CA HIS A 382 -7.39 -60.64 11.43
C HIS A 382 -6.32 -61.38 10.62
N SER A 383 -5.90 -60.86 9.46
CA SER A 383 -4.96 -61.52 8.54
C SER A 383 -3.46 -61.19 8.80
N THR A 384 -3.13 -59.97 9.22
CA THR A 384 -1.74 -59.47 9.22
C THR A 384 -0.79 -60.13 10.24
N ASN A 385 -1.33 -60.74 11.29
CA ASN A 385 -0.51 -61.40 12.33
C ASN A 385 -0.15 -62.85 11.96
N ALA A 386 -0.97 -63.53 11.14
CA ALA A 386 -0.65 -64.85 10.63
C ALA A 386 0.52 -64.79 9.62
N LEU A 387 0.47 -63.83 8.69
CA LEU A 387 1.52 -63.63 7.68
C LEU A 387 2.88 -63.28 8.30
N ARG A 388 2.91 -62.48 9.37
CA ARG A 388 4.14 -62.13 10.11
C ARG A 388 4.73 -63.28 10.93
N LYS A 389 3.93 -64.30 11.27
CA LYS A 389 4.41 -65.51 11.94
C LYS A 389 5.05 -66.46 10.89
N SER A 390 4.33 -66.71 9.79
CA SER A 390 4.83 -67.45 8.62
C SER A 390 6.17 -66.92 8.08
N LEU A 391 6.35 -65.60 7.95
CA LEU A 391 7.61 -64.98 7.48
C LEU A 391 8.75 -64.99 8.50
N ARG A 392 8.48 -65.30 9.78
CA ARG A 392 9.51 -65.45 10.82
C ARG A 392 9.96 -66.90 10.95
N ASP A 393 9.04 -67.83 10.73
CA ASP A 393 9.30 -69.27 10.73
C ASP A 393 10.04 -69.73 9.44
N SER A 394 10.09 -68.90 8.39
CA SER A 394 10.78 -69.18 7.12
C SER A 394 12.24 -68.69 7.03
N LEU A 395 12.79 -68.08 8.08
CA LEU A 395 14.14 -67.49 8.08
C LEU A 395 14.95 -67.97 9.30
N GLY A 396 15.26 -69.28 9.29
CA GLY A 396 16.15 -69.90 10.25
C GLY A 396 17.63 -69.68 9.92
N ILE A 397 18.36 -69.11 10.88
CA ILE A 397 19.71 -69.47 11.34
C ILE A 397 20.59 -70.26 10.35
N ASP A 398 21.69 -69.66 9.84
CA ASP A 398 23.04 -70.08 10.26
C ASP A 398 24.21 -69.10 9.92
N MET A 399 25.29 -69.22 10.70
CA MET A 399 26.71 -68.83 10.56
C MET A 399 27.20 -67.44 10.02
N GLY A 400 28.18 -66.87 10.76
CA GLY A 400 29.54 -66.72 10.18
C GLY A 400 30.16 -65.31 9.93
N MET A 401 31.00 -64.87 10.86
CA MET A 401 32.03 -63.78 10.78
C MET A 401 33.18 -64.07 9.75
N PRO A 402 34.22 -63.20 9.48
CA PRO A 402 34.49 -61.75 9.80
C PRO A 402 35.26 -60.87 8.71
N PHE A 403 35.48 -59.56 9.03
CA PHE A 403 36.56 -58.61 8.56
C PHE A 403 36.62 -58.09 7.08
N PRO A 404 37.39 -57.01 6.73
CA PRO A 404 37.74 -55.73 7.42
C PRO A 404 37.62 -54.44 6.52
N ARG A 405 38.07 -53.26 7.01
CA ARG A 405 38.19 -51.95 6.28
C ARG A 405 39.43 -51.86 5.36
N PRO A 406 39.41 -51.01 4.32
CA PRO A 406 40.23 -49.76 4.27
C PRO A 406 39.50 -48.59 3.53
N LEU A 407 40.15 -47.52 3.02
CA LEU A 407 40.90 -46.39 3.60
C LEU A 407 41.35 -45.44 2.44
N SER A 408 40.99 -44.15 2.49
CA SER A 408 41.75 -42.98 1.96
C SER A 408 41.90 -42.60 0.46
N THR A 409 41.85 -41.26 0.23
CA THR A 409 42.60 -40.37 -0.72
C THR A 409 42.41 -40.37 -2.26
N GLN A 410 42.07 -39.20 -2.85
CA GLN A 410 43.01 -38.23 -3.49
C GLN A 410 42.33 -36.91 -3.98
N HIS A 411 43.12 -35.82 -4.09
CA HIS A 411 42.84 -34.49 -4.72
C HIS A 411 43.99 -34.18 -5.73
N PRO A 412 43.80 -33.36 -6.79
CA PRO A 412 44.10 -31.88 -6.80
C PRO A 412 43.05 -31.05 -7.59
N TYR A 413 42.80 -29.73 -7.48
CA TYR A 413 43.55 -28.45 -7.30
C TYR A 413 43.99 -27.72 -8.59
N GLU A 414 43.45 -26.51 -8.82
CA GLU A 414 43.98 -25.25 -9.43
C GLU A 414 42.84 -24.18 -9.31
N THR A 415 42.93 -23.02 -8.62
CA THR A 415 43.61 -21.71 -8.89
C THR A 415 43.19 -21.03 -10.21
N LEU A 416 42.98 -19.70 -10.36
CA LEU A 416 43.17 -18.48 -9.55
C LEU A 416 42.14 -17.43 -10.10
N SER A 417 41.55 -16.47 -9.38
CA SER A 417 42.17 -15.17 -9.11
C SER A 417 41.17 -14.17 -8.51
N SER A 418 41.70 -13.24 -7.71
CA SER A 418 40.97 -12.09 -7.14
C SER A 418 41.47 -10.79 -7.77
N THR A 419 40.58 -9.93 -8.23
CA THR A 419 40.88 -8.54 -8.56
C THR A 419 40.20 -7.59 -7.59
N THR A 420 41.01 -6.99 -6.71
CA THR A 420 40.66 -5.78 -5.98
C THR A 420 40.46 -4.60 -6.93
N ALA A 421 39.35 -3.89 -6.82
CA ALA A 421 39.18 -2.57 -7.41
C ALA A 421 38.41 -1.66 -6.45
N SER A 422 39.14 -0.76 -5.78
CA SER A 422 38.58 0.40 -5.09
C SER A 422 38.13 1.44 -6.12
N GLY A 423 36.88 1.89 -6.05
CA GLY A 423 36.33 2.93 -6.93
C GLY A 423 35.58 3.99 -6.13
N TYR A 424 35.91 5.26 -6.37
CA TYR A 424 35.29 6.42 -5.71
C TYR A 424 33.85 6.64 -6.15
N GLY A 425 33.08 7.35 -5.31
CA GLY A 425 31.68 7.67 -5.58
C GLY A 425 31.46 8.65 -6.75
N THR A 426 30.25 8.65 -7.25
CA THR A 426 29.68 9.64 -8.18
C THR A 426 28.35 10.16 -7.63
N PRO A 427 27.93 11.40 -7.95
CA PRO A 427 26.95 12.12 -7.12
C PRO A 427 25.50 11.63 -7.30
N ALA A 428 24.69 11.88 -6.27
CA ALA A 428 23.24 11.71 -6.36
C ALA A 428 22.63 12.74 -7.35
N PRO A 429 21.77 12.32 -8.28
CA PRO A 429 20.84 13.23 -8.94
C PRO A 429 19.84 13.73 -7.88
N GLY A 430 19.83 15.03 -7.64
CA GLY A 430 18.78 15.64 -6.82
C GLY A 430 17.47 15.62 -7.60
N TYR A 431 16.48 14.86 -7.14
CA TYR A 431 15.10 14.98 -7.61
C TYR A 431 14.11 14.97 -6.46
N THR A 432 13.33 16.05 -6.42
CA THR A 432 12.23 16.27 -5.50
C THR A 432 11.01 15.45 -5.89
N SER A 433 10.47 14.66 -4.96
CA SER A 433 9.08 14.19 -5.03
C SER A 433 8.46 14.15 -3.63
N ARG A 434 8.32 15.33 -3.02
CA ARG A 434 7.56 15.53 -1.77
C ARG A 434 6.07 15.44 -2.10
N GLY A 435 5.50 14.25 -1.91
CA GLY A 435 4.06 14.00 -2.02
C GLY A 435 3.27 14.36 -0.76
N GLU A 436 3.61 15.47 -0.09
CA GLU A 436 2.70 16.05 0.89
C GLU A 436 1.56 16.73 0.12
N ASN A 437 0.35 16.21 0.27
CA ASN A 437 -0.89 16.98 0.29
C ASN A 437 -2.03 16.06 0.74
N HIS A 438 -2.28 16.01 2.05
CA HIS A 438 -3.65 15.78 2.51
C HIS A 438 -4.49 16.96 2.03
N VAL A 439 -5.63 16.68 1.39
CA VAL A 439 -6.56 17.70 0.90
C VAL A 439 -7.81 17.69 1.79
N PRO A 440 -7.94 18.63 2.75
CA PRO A 440 -9.25 19.03 3.24
C PRO A 440 -10.05 19.68 2.10
N TYR A 441 -11.37 19.55 2.18
CA TYR A 441 -12.31 20.21 1.27
C TYR A 441 -12.14 21.76 1.27
N PRO A 442 -12.53 22.47 0.20
CA PRO A 442 -12.05 23.83 -0.05
C PRO A 442 -12.69 24.86 0.87
N PHE A 443 -11.95 25.93 1.23
CA PHE A 443 -12.37 27.33 1.00
C PHE A 443 -11.23 28.35 1.26
N LEU A 444 -11.44 29.56 0.74
CA LEU A 444 -10.49 30.68 0.72
C LEU A 444 -10.33 31.36 2.10
N TYR A 445 -9.16 31.96 2.34
CA TYR A 445 -9.06 33.22 3.09
C TYR A 445 -8.09 34.21 2.39
N PRO A 446 -8.28 35.54 2.53
CA PRO A 446 -7.47 36.54 1.84
C PRO A 446 -6.08 36.69 2.47
N SER A 447 -5.07 36.95 1.63
CA SER A 447 -3.71 37.22 2.08
C SER A 447 -3.61 38.56 2.82
N ARG A 448 -3.01 38.55 4.02
CA ARG A 448 -2.47 39.74 4.70
C ARG A 448 -1.17 39.34 5.40
N GLY A 449 -0.12 40.12 5.18
CA GLY A 449 1.26 39.68 5.41
C GLY A 449 1.79 39.80 6.84
N ASP A 450 3.11 39.59 6.91
CA ASP A 450 4.07 39.80 8.00
C ASP A 450 4.26 38.73 9.11
N SER A 451 5.32 37.94 8.86
CA SER A 451 6.47 37.74 9.77
C SER A 451 6.32 36.89 11.05
N GLY A 452 7.26 35.93 11.25
CA GLY A 452 7.60 35.42 12.59
C GLY A 452 8.00 33.96 12.71
N SER A 453 9.30 33.70 12.83
CA SER A 453 9.92 32.51 13.46
C SER A 453 9.51 31.09 12.99
N ALA A 454 10.24 30.59 11.99
CA ALA A 454 10.58 29.16 11.94
C ALA A 454 11.81 28.90 12.81
N THR A 455 11.83 27.81 13.59
CA THR A 455 13.03 27.30 14.27
C THR A 455 13.49 25.98 13.63
N PRO A 456 14.82 25.73 13.52
CA PRO A 456 15.33 24.80 12.50
C PRO A 456 15.75 23.44 13.08
N LEU A 457 15.59 22.39 12.27
CA LEU A 457 16.32 21.13 12.45
C LEU A 457 17.76 21.30 11.92
N PRO A 458 18.80 20.78 12.62
CA PRO A 458 20.18 20.98 12.20
C PRO A 458 20.57 20.04 11.04
N ALA A 459 21.10 20.63 9.96
CA ALA A 459 21.73 19.91 8.86
C ALA A 459 23.24 19.70 9.14
N TYR A 460 23.79 18.61 8.62
CA TYR A 460 25.21 18.26 8.70
C TYR A 460 25.81 18.30 7.29
N ASP A 461 26.84 19.13 7.07
CA ASP A 461 27.42 19.39 5.75
C ASP A 461 28.88 18.87 5.67
N PRO A 462 29.26 18.07 4.66
CA PRO A 462 30.59 17.46 4.59
C PRO A 462 31.54 18.13 3.56
N GLY A 463 32.73 18.56 3.99
CA GLY A 463 33.80 18.97 3.06
C GLY A 463 35.09 19.48 3.74
N GLN A 464 36.24 18.92 3.37
CA GLN A 464 37.55 19.28 3.95
C GLN A 464 38.25 20.42 3.17
N GLY A 465 39.11 21.19 3.86
CA GLY A 465 40.00 22.17 3.23
C GLY A 465 41.11 22.67 4.18
N MET A 466 42.23 21.93 4.25
CA MET A 466 43.41 22.25 5.07
C MET A 466 44.37 23.22 4.36
N LEU A 467 45.09 24.08 5.09
CA LEU A 467 46.49 24.52 4.82
C LEU A 467 47.02 25.52 5.90
N THR A 468 47.92 25.05 6.78
CA THR A 468 49.26 25.59 7.23
C THR A 468 49.56 27.12 7.38
N PRO A 469 50.65 27.57 8.08
CA PRO A 469 51.81 26.85 8.64
C PRO A 469 52.21 27.19 10.12
N ALA A 470 53.31 26.58 10.56
CA ALA A 470 53.98 26.64 11.89
C ALA A 470 54.85 27.93 12.08
N PRO A 471 55.84 28.05 13.02
CA PRO A 471 56.27 27.17 14.13
C PRO A 471 56.64 27.86 15.48
N LYS A 472 56.96 27.07 16.53
CA LYS A 472 58.07 27.38 17.48
C LYS A 472 58.52 26.21 18.39
N ARG A 473 59.66 25.63 18.01
CA ARG A 473 60.82 25.14 18.81
C ARG A 473 60.65 24.15 20.00
N ALA A 474 61.42 23.07 19.89
CA ALA A 474 61.92 22.20 20.97
C ALA A 474 62.94 22.95 21.89
N THR A 475 63.57 22.41 22.95
CA THR A 475 64.39 21.17 23.00
C THR A 475 64.85 20.76 24.42
N SER A 476 65.01 19.44 24.63
CA SER A 476 66.12 18.75 25.33
C SER A 476 66.52 19.01 26.81
N GLN A 477 66.06 18.10 27.68
CA GLN A 477 66.86 17.10 28.44
C GLN A 477 67.93 17.50 29.51
N LYS A 478 67.60 17.18 30.79
CA LYS A 478 68.43 16.84 31.98
C LYS A 478 67.46 16.49 33.17
N SER A 479 67.77 15.78 34.27
CA SER A 479 68.97 15.07 34.75
C SER A 479 68.63 13.98 35.82
N LEU A 480 69.34 12.84 35.80
CA LEU A 480 70.02 12.14 36.92
C LEU A 480 69.90 12.79 38.35
N ARG A 481 69.72 12.11 39.51
CA ARG A 481 70.10 10.76 40.05
C ARG A 481 69.11 10.28 41.15
N SER A 482 68.71 9.00 41.24
CA SER A 482 69.29 7.91 42.07
C SER A 482 69.38 8.12 43.60
N ILE A 483 68.55 7.38 44.36
CA ILE A 483 68.87 6.83 45.71
C ILE A 483 68.58 5.32 45.71
N LYS A 484 69.44 4.53 46.37
CA LYS A 484 69.37 3.06 46.47
C LYS A 484 69.38 2.62 47.94
N SER A 485 68.84 1.42 48.18
CA SER A 485 69.34 0.38 49.12
C SER A 485 68.70 0.19 50.51
N ARG A 486 68.02 -0.98 50.66
CA ARG A 486 68.00 -1.90 51.82
C ARG A 486 67.29 -1.41 53.11
N LYS A 487 66.78 -2.26 54.01
CA LYS A 487 66.81 -3.75 54.17
C LYS A 487 65.63 -4.22 55.04
N SER A 488 65.44 -5.54 55.11
CA SER A 488 64.69 -6.30 56.15
C SER A 488 63.17 -6.47 55.98
N LEU A 489 62.78 -7.66 55.51
CA LEU A 489 61.73 -8.43 56.17
C LEU A 489 62.21 -9.89 56.30
N LYS A 490 62.18 -10.45 57.52
CA LYS A 490 62.46 -11.87 57.77
C LYS A 490 61.14 -12.65 57.78
N SER A 491 61.15 -13.79 57.08
CA SER A 491 60.50 -15.05 57.44
C SER A 491 59.47 -15.03 58.58
N LEU A 492 58.22 -15.38 58.26
CA LEU A 492 57.57 -16.53 58.89
C LEU A 492 56.75 -17.30 57.84
N LYS A 493 56.50 -18.57 58.10
CA LYS A 493 56.25 -19.62 57.12
C LYS A 493 55.16 -20.54 57.65
N GLU A 494 54.04 -20.68 56.94
CA GLU A 494 53.13 -21.78 57.21
C GLU A 494 52.49 -22.35 55.94
N LYS A 495 52.03 -23.59 56.03
CA LYS A 495 51.90 -24.54 54.91
C LYS A 495 50.56 -24.39 54.19
N PHE A 496 50.60 -24.42 52.85
CA PHE A 496 49.49 -24.95 52.06
C PHE A 496 49.84 -26.37 51.61
N PRO A 497 49.04 -27.39 51.95
CA PRO A 497 49.15 -28.70 51.33
C PRO A 497 48.54 -28.66 49.92
N SER A 498 49.25 -29.20 48.94
CA SER A 498 48.68 -29.61 47.66
C SER A 498 47.85 -30.88 47.86
N PHE A 499 46.68 -30.99 47.23
CA PHE A 499 46.34 -32.20 46.46
C PHE A 499 45.18 -31.99 45.46
N GLU A 500 45.37 -32.62 44.30
CA GLU A 500 44.46 -33.14 43.28
C GLU A 500 43.18 -32.41 42.79
N VAL A 501 43.00 -32.57 41.47
CA VAL A 501 41.84 -32.16 40.67
C VAL A 501 40.78 -33.27 40.73
N PRO A 502 39.52 -32.98 41.09
CA PRO A 502 38.44 -33.94 40.96
C PRO A 502 38.09 -34.19 39.48
N GLU A 503 38.14 -35.45 39.11
CA GLU A 503 37.64 -35.97 37.83
C GLU A 503 36.10 -35.92 37.76
N ALA A 504 35.52 -36.02 36.56
CA ALA A 504 34.09 -35.83 36.36
C ALA A 504 33.23 -36.97 36.96
N PRO A 505 32.15 -36.67 37.72
CA PRO A 505 31.24 -37.72 38.20
C PRO A 505 30.28 -38.19 37.10
N ASN A 506 30.29 -39.49 36.84
CA ASN A 506 29.22 -40.19 36.12
C ASN A 506 27.98 -40.40 37.02
N ASP A 507 26.87 -40.65 36.35
CA ASP A 507 25.53 -41.08 36.78
C ASP A 507 25.24 -41.64 38.20
N ILE A 508 24.01 -41.33 38.66
CA ILE A 508 23.16 -41.98 39.70
C ILE A 508 23.45 -41.69 41.20
N SER A 509 22.57 -40.89 41.81
CA SER A 509 21.67 -41.39 42.89
C SER A 509 20.46 -40.45 43.08
N MET A 510 19.37 -40.95 43.67
CA MET A 510 18.10 -40.24 43.82
C MET A 510 17.62 -40.34 45.27
N GLY A 511 17.17 -39.25 45.91
CA GLY A 511 16.54 -39.34 47.23
C GLY A 511 16.26 -38.03 47.98
N LYS A 512 14.96 -37.64 48.05
CA LYS A 512 14.35 -36.56 48.88
C LYS A 512 14.91 -35.15 48.62
N ILE A 513 14.11 -34.14 48.25
CA ILE A 513 13.07 -33.43 49.02
C ILE A 513 12.22 -32.68 47.94
N MET A 514 10.98 -33.05 47.55
CA MET A 514 9.69 -32.70 48.17
C MET A 514 9.66 -31.29 48.82
N THR A 515 8.92 -30.26 48.40
CA THR A 515 7.67 -30.16 47.63
C THR A 515 7.40 -28.69 47.24
N GLU A 516 6.89 -28.40 46.04
CA GLU A 516 5.74 -27.46 45.87
C GLU A 516 5.08 -27.63 44.48
N ASN A 517 3.76 -27.81 44.44
CA ASN A 517 2.99 -27.95 43.19
C ASN A 517 2.29 -26.63 42.85
N THR A 518 2.62 -26.01 41.72
CA THR A 518 1.82 -24.92 41.13
C THR A 518 1.47 -25.22 39.67
N GLY A 519 0.34 -25.88 39.43
CA GLY A 519 -0.14 -26.24 38.09
C GLY A 519 -1.31 -25.36 37.63
N ILE A 520 -1.08 -24.45 36.66
CA ILE A 520 -2.11 -23.75 35.88
C ILE A 520 -1.58 -23.58 34.43
N PRO A 521 -2.39 -23.70 33.35
CA PRO A 521 -1.88 -23.81 31.98
C PRO A 521 -1.66 -22.47 31.27
N ASP A 522 -0.66 -22.45 30.39
CA ASP A 522 -0.28 -21.32 29.54
C ASP A 522 -0.93 -21.37 28.16
N ALA A 523 -1.98 -20.59 27.95
CA ALA A 523 -2.69 -20.48 26.66
C ALA A 523 -3.01 -19.03 26.28
N LEU A 524 -1.99 -18.16 26.29
CA LEU A 524 -1.93 -16.88 25.55
C LEU A 524 -0.56 -16.19 25.71
N THR A 525 0.07 -16.42 26.85
CA THR A 525 1.50 -16.23 27.05
C THR A 525 2.21 -17.55 26.78
N GLY A 526 2.72 -17.75 25.55
CA GLY A 526 3.63 -18.87 25.29
C GLY A 526 4.88 -18.74 26.16
N GLY A 527 4.97 -19.55 27.20
CA GLY A 527 6.07 -19.56 28.15
C GLY A 527 7.36 -20.07 27.49
N ALA A 528 8.44 -19.32 27.63
CA ALA A 528 9.79 -19.77 27.30
C ALA A 528 10.39 -20.56 28.47
N THR A 529 9.71 -21.62 28.91
CA THR A 529 10.21 -22.60 29.89
C THR A 529 9.72 -23.99 29.49
N ALA A 530 10.48 -24.61 28.60
CA ALA A 530 10.40 -26.04 28.33
C ALA A 530 11.78 -26.64 28.59
N GLU A 531 11.92 -27.28 29.75
CA GLU A 531 13.05 -28.16 30.06
C GLU A 531 13.10 -29.36 29.11
N PRO A 532 14.27 -30.01 28.93
CA PRO A 532 14.48 -30.94 27.84
C PRO A 532 13.70 -32.25 28.00
N THR A 533 13.16 -32.72 26.88
CA THR A 533 12.40 -33.97 26.77
C THR A 533 13.23 -35.19 27.21
N LYS A 534 12.82 -35.88 28.27
CA LYS A 534 13.06 -37.32 28.43
C LYS A 534 11.74 -38.07 28.21
N GLU A 535 11.83 -39.22 27.55
CA GLU A 535 10.66 -39.99 27.12
C GLU A 535 9.86 -40.52 28.32
N GLN A 536 8.53 -40.36 28.27
CA GLN A 536 7.64 -40.73 29.36
C GLN A 536 6.70 -41.85 28.90
N LEU A 537 6.80 -43.02 29.54
CA LEU A 537 5.90 -44.15 29.34
C LEU A 537 4.45 -43.79 29.77
N PRO A 538 3.42 -44.41 29.17
CA PRO A 538 2.04 -43.99 29.36
C PRO A 538 1.51 -44.34 30.76
N GLN A 539 1.18 -43.31 31.55
CA GLN A 539 0.43 -43.47 32.81
C GLN A 539 -1.08 -43.33 32.61
N ALA A 540 -1.83 -44.01 33.48
CA ALA A 540 -3.29 -44.15 33.43
C ALA A 540 -4.05 -42.82 33.61
N PRO A 541 -5.29 -42.72 33.08
CA PRO A 541 -6.04 -41.46 33.05
C PRO A 541 -6.48 -40.99 34.44
N LYS A 542 -6.01 -39.82 34.87
CA LYS A 542 -6.57 -39.10 36.01
C LYS A 542 -7.83 -38.34 35.56
N VAL A 543 -8.85 -38.36 36.43
CA VAL A 543 -10.16 -37.71 36.21
C VAL A 543 -9.98 -36.20 35.94
N PRO A 544 -10.61 -35.64 34.90
CA PRO A 544 -10.34 -34.27 34.47
C PRO A 544 -10.99 -33.24 35.41
N GLN A 545 -10.17 -32.51 36.18
CA GLN A 545 -10.57 -31.19 36.66
C GLN A 545 -10.53 -30.22 35.46
N THR A 546 -11.65 -29.55 35.20
CA THR A 546 -11.90 -28.82 33.96
C THR A 546 -10.96 -27.63 33.77
N GLN A 547 -10.17 -27.70 32.70
CA GLN A 547 -9.22 -26.69 32.25
C GLN A 547 -9.93 -25.49 31.58
N GLN A 548 -11.01 -24.99 32.19
CA GLN A 548 -12.00 -24.07 31.61
C GLN A 548 -11.59 -22.58 31.58
N ARG A 549 -10.36 -22.21 31.98
CA ARG A 549 -9.95 -20.81 32.04
C ARG A 549 -9.47 -20.32 30.67
N ILE A 550 -10.26 -19.40 30.10
CA ILE A 550 -9.91 -18.40 29.08
C ILE A 550 -10.07 -18.77 27.57
N ASP A 551 -10.67 -19.91 27.23
CA ASP A 551 -11.02 -20.19 25.81
C ASP A 551 -11.93 -19.11 25.18
N TYR A 552 -12.83 -18.49 25.95
CA TYR A 552 -13.78 -17.51 25.45
C TYR A 552 -13.18 -16.11 25.19
N LEU A 553 -12.17 -15.65 25.96
CA LEU A 553 -11.48 -14.38 25.60
C LEU A 553 -10.54 -14.61 24.42
N ALA A 554 -9.92 -15.79 24.32
CA ALA A 554 -9.19 -16.20 23.12
C ALA A 554 -10.10 -16.19 21.88
N GLY A 555 -11.33 -16.70 22.03
CA GLY A 555 -12.39 -16.63 21.02
C GLY A 555 -12.89 -15.21 20.73
N LEU A 556 -13.00 -14.33 21.73
CA LEU A 556 -13.37 -12.92 21.52
C LEU A 556 -12.39 -12.20 20.57
N VAL A 557 -11.08 -12.34 20.81
CA VAL A 557 -10.07 -11.72 19.93
C VAL A 557 -10.13 -12.32 18.51
N ALA A 558 -10.42 -13.62 18.40
CA ALA A 558 -10.61 -14.27 17.09
C ALA A 558 -11.84 -13.71 16.35
N VAL A 559 -12.98 -13.54 17.03
CA VAL A 559 -14.20 -12.92 16.45
C VAL A 559 -13.93 -11.46 16.06
N SER A 560 -13.32 -10.65 16.92
CA SER A 560 -12.92 -9.27 16.58
C SER A 560 -12.04 -9.23 15.33
N CYS A 561 -11.07 -10.12 15.22
CA CYS A 561 -10.18 -10.19 14.06
C CYS A 561 -10.95 -10.54 12.77
N VAL A 562 -11.82 -11.55 12.82
CA VAL A 562 -12.66 -11.93 11.66
C VAL A 562 -13.58 -10.79 11.25
N MET A 563 -14.26 -10.13 12.19
CA MET A 563 -15.15 -8.99 11.90
C MET A 563 -14.40 -7.80 11.30
N VAL A 564 -13.16 -7.52 11.75
CA VAL A 564 -12.30 -6.50 11.11
C VAL A 564 -12.01 -6.88 9.65
N THR A 565 -11.69 -8.14 9.34
CA THR A 565 -11.52 -8.55 7.93
C THR A 565 -12.80 -8.43 7.12
N PHE A 566 -13.96 -8.71 7.71
CA PHE A 566 -15.24 -8.56 7.03
C PHE A 566 -15.57 -7.09 6.74
N ARG A 567 -15.23 -6.15 7.66
CA ARG A 567 -15.26 -4.71 7.38
C ARG A 567 -14.30 -4.32 6.25
N HIS A 568 -13.09 -4.88 6.18
CA HIS A 568 -12.13 -4.58 5.10
C HIS A 568 -12.61 -5.14 3.75
N PHE A 569 -13.22 -6.34 3.75
CA PHE A 569 -13.85 -6.92 2.55
C PHE A 569 -15.01 -6.05 2.07
N ALA A 570 -15.91 -5.63 2.97
CA ALA A 570 -17.02 -4.75 2.64
C ALA A 570 -16.55 -3.36 2.17
N LEU A 571 -15.54 -2.75 2.80
CA LEU A 571 -14.93 -1.51 2.29
C LEU A 571 -14.35 -1.67 0.88
N THR A 572 -13.85 -2.86 0.52
CA THR A 572 -13.23 -3.13 -0.80
C THR A 572 -14.27 -3.45 -1.88
N PHE A 573 -15.31 -4.23 -1.55
CA PHE A 573 -16.25 -4.83 -2.52
C PHE A 573 -17.73 -4.48 -2.30
N TRP A 574 -18.10 -3.81 -1.21
CA TRP A 574 -19.49 -3.44 -0.90
C TRP A 574 -19.57 -2.15 -0.07
N PRO A 575 -18.97 -1.03 -0.55
CA PRO A 575 -18.63 0.14 0.25
C PRO A 575 -19.86 0.79 0.92
N TYR A 576 -20.99 0.86 0.21
CA TYR A 576 -22.18 1.55 0.69
C TYR A 576 -22.72 1.04 2.03
N ILE A 577 -22.60 -0.27 2.33
CA ILE A 577 -23.05 -0.81 3.63
C ILE A 577 -22.20 -0.27 4.79
N VAL A 578 -20.94 0.09 4.54
CA VAL A 578 -20.02 0.62 5.55
C VAL A 578 -20.07 2.14 5.64
N GLU A 579 -20.20 2.82 4.50
CA GLU A 579 -20.20 4.28 4.40
C GLU A 579 -21.58 4.91 4.67
N ALA A 580 -22.66 4.21 4.29
CA ALA A 580 -24.07 4.64 4.42
C ALA A 580 -24.41 6.01 3.77
N GLN A 581 -23.57 6.50 2.86
CA GLN A 581 -23.70 7.80 2.17
C GLN A 581 -23.07 7.75 0.77
N GLY A 582 -23.31 8.78 -0.03
CA GLY A 582 -22.77 8.90 -1.40
C GLY A 582 -23.57 8.12 -2.45
N THR A 583 -22.99 7.97 -3.63
CA THR A 583 -23.59 7.31 -4.80
C THR A 583 -23.22 5.83 -4.94
N THR A 584 -22.35 5.28 -4.10
CA THR A 584 -21.65 3.98 -4.24
C THR A 584 -22.52 2.71 -4.08
N MET A 585 -23.83 2.82 -4.35
CA MET A 585 -24.86 1.81 -4.11
C MET A 585 -24.94 0.79 -5.25
N HIS A 586 -24.78 -0.49 -4.94
CA HIS A 586 -24.94 -1.59 -5.91
C HIS A 586 -26.38 -2.05 -6.01
N PHE A 587 -27.10 -2.08 -4.88
CA PHE A 587 -28.46 -2.58 -4.80
C PHE A 587 -29.35 -1.62 -4.01
N ALA A 588 -30.62 -1.49 -4.39
CA ALA A 588 -31.59 -0.71 -3.61
C ALA A 588 -31.71 -1.19 -2.14
N ALA A 589 -31.41 -2.47 -1.87
CA ALA A 589 -31.35 -3.04 -0.54
C ALA A 589 -30.19 -2.51 0.32
N ASP A 590 -29.09 -2.03 -0.28
CA ASP A 590 -27.89 -1.55 0.44
C ASP A 590 -28.24 -0.42 1.42
N LYS A 591 -29.26 0.38 1.12
CA LYS A 591 -29.75 1.43 2.02
C LYS A 591 -30.33 0.88 3.32
N ILE A 592 -31.05 -0.24 3.28
CA ILE A 592 -31.62 -0.86 4.48
C ILE A 592 -30.53 -1.66 5.20
N LEU A 593 -29.67 -2.35 4.44
CA LEU A 593 -28.58 -3.13 4.99
C LEU A 593 -27.50 -2.26 5.64
N SER A 594 -27.20 -1.06 5.12
CA SER A 594 -26.25 -0.12 5.74
C SER A 594 -26.68 0.31 7.13
N TYR A 595 -27.98 0.45 7.40
CA TYR A 595 -28.49 0.82 8.72
C TYR A 595 -28.46 -0.34 9.75
N ILE A 596 -28.35 -1.59 9.31
CA ILE A 596 -28.37 -2.78 10.17
C ILE A 596 -26.98 -3.42 10.25
N ILE A 597 -26.42 -3.83 9.11
CA ILE A 597 -25.15 -4.54 9.02
C ILE A 597 -23.97 -3.59 9.28
N GLY A 598 -24.03 -2.35 8.79
CA GLY A 598 -22.98 -1.33 8.97
C GLY A 598 -22.66 -1.05 10.44
N PRO A 599 -23.61 -0.48 11.22
CA PRO A 599 -23.44 -0.20 12.64
C PRO A 599 -23.12 -1.42 13.50
N TYR A 600 -23.76 -2.57 13.29
CA TYR A 600 -23.69 -3.68 14.26
C TYR A 600 -22.64 -4.76 13.93
N VAL A 601 -22.48 -5.13 12.66
CA VAL A 601 -21.58 -6.21 12.24
C VAL A 601 -20.25 -5.62 11.79
N LEU A 602 -20.29 -4.63 10.90
CA LEU A 602 -19.12 -4.02 10.27
C LEU A 602 -18.56 -2.82 11.04
N THR A 603 -18.85 -2.71 12.33
CA THR A 603 -18.47 -1.56 13.16
C THR A 603 -16.95 -1.37 13.24
N PRO A 604 -16.40 -0.13 13.18
CA PRO A 604 -14.98 0.10 13.46
C PRO A 604 -14.64 -0.16 14.94
N LEU A 605 -15.65 -0.16 15.83
CA LEU A 605 -15.51 -0.28 17.28
C LEU A 605 -14.86 -1.60 17.74
N TRP A 606 -14.78 -2.63 16.89
CA TRP A 606 -14.10 -3.91 17.16
C TRP A 606 -12.61 -3.77 17.53
N ILE A 607 -11.96 -2.65 17.21
CA ILE A 607 -10.57 -2.34 17.58
C ILE A 607 -10.41 -2.14 19.11
N GLY A 608 -11.41 -1.53 19.78
CA GLY A 608 -11.36 -1.28 21.22
C GLY A 608 -11.27 -2.57 22.07
N PRO A 609 -12.16 -3.57 21.88
CA PRO A 609 -12.08 -4.86 22.56
C PRO A 609 -10.75 -5.59 22.35
N PHE A 610 -10.11 -5.43 21.19
CA PHE A 610 -8.79 -6.01 20.92
C PHE A 610 -7.73 -5.44 21.88
N PHE A 611 -7.63 -4.11 21.99
CA PHE A 611 -6.71 -3.46 22.92
C PHE A 611 -7.01 -3.79 24.39
N VAL A 612 -8.28 -3.72 24.82
CA VAL A 612 -8.70 -4.07 26.19
C VAL A 612 -8.30 -5.50 26.54
N THR A 613 -8.53 -6.45 25.63
CA THR A 613 -8.24 -7.87 25.87
C THR A 613 -6.74 -8.16 25.88
N SER A 614 -5.97 -7.55 24.97
CA SER A 614 -4.51 -7.69 24.91
C SER A 614 -3.83 -7.31 26.24
N CYS A 615 -4.32 -6.24 26.87
CA CYS A 615 -3.82 -5.72 28.13
C CYS A 615 -4.08 -6.69 29.29
N ARG A 616 -5.27 -7.33 29.33
CA ARG A 616 -5.58 -8.32 30.37
C ARG A 616 -4.57 -9.46 30.40
N PHE A 617 -4.20 -9.99 29.24
CA PHE A 617 -3.23 -11.07 29.15
C PHE A 617 -1.81 -10.67 29.55
N LEU A 618 -1.46 -9.40 29.38
CA LEU A 618 -0.17 -8.87 29.75
C LEU A 618 -0.02 -8.74 31.27
N ALA A 619 -1.03 -8.18 31.95
CA ALA A 619 -1.00 -7.90 33.39
C ALA A 619 -1.29 -9.13 34.28
N GLN A 620 -2.02 -10.13 33.76
CA GLN A 620 -2.57 -11.26 34.54
C GLN A 620 -1.55 -12.05 35.35
N ARG A 621 -0.31 -12.23 34.87
CA ARG A 621 0.71 -13.00 35.62
C ARG A 621 1.20 -12.24 36.84
N TYR A 622 1.75 -11.04 36.65
CA TYR A 622 2.34 -10.25 37.73
C TYR A 622 1.33 -9.84 38.82
N LEU A 623 0.07 -9.57 38.44
CA LEU A 623 -0.99 -9.32 39.41
C LEU A 623 -1.16 -10.51 40.38
N LYS A 624 -1.08 -11.76 39.89
CA LYS A 624 -1.12 -12.98 40.71
C LYS A 624 0.21 -13.25 41.45
N THR A 625 1.34 -13.24 40.74
CA THR A 625 2.63 -13.73 41.28
C THR A 625 3.40 -12.69 42.06
N GLY A 626 3.32 -11.41 41.66
CA GLY A 626 4.16 -10.33 42.18
C GLY A 626 5.66 -10.42 41.86
N LYS A 627 6.08 -11.40 41.06
CA LYS A 627 7.51 -11.61 40.73
C LYS A 627 7.94 -10.69 39.59
N PHE A 628 8.98 -9.89 39.80
CA PHE A 628 9.52 -9.00 38.76
C PHE A 628 10.05 -9.73 37.52
N GLU A 629 10.44 -11.01 37.65
CA GLU A 629 10.81 -11.89 36.54
C GLU A 629 9.70 -12.00 35.48
N ASP A 630 8.42 -12.07 35.88
CA ASP A 630 7.30 -12.09 34.94
C ASP A 630 7.24 -10.80 34.11
N ILE A 631 7.57 -9.64 34.70
CA ILE A 631 7.63 -8.36 33.98
C ILE A 631 8.84 -8.31 33.08
N ALA A 632 10.03 -8.66 33.55
CA ALA A 632 11.25 -8.67 32.76
C ALA A 632 11.12 -9.57 31.51
N ASN A 633 10.54 -10.76 31.68
CA ASN A 633 10.21 -11.68 30.59
C ASN A 633 9.25 -11.06 29.56
N LYS A 634 8.18 -10.40 30.02
CA LYS A 634 7.22 -9.76 29.12
C LYS A 634 7.82 -8.54 28.42
N MET A 635 8.58 -7.71 29.13
CA MET A 635 9.20 -6.51 28.60
C MET A 635 10.20 -6.83 27.49
N LEU A 636 11.15 -7.76 27.74
CA LEU A 636 12.16 -8.14 26.76
C LEU A 636 11.56 -8.81 25.51
N LEU A 637 10.59 -9.71 25.69
CA LEU A 637 10.08 -10.54 24.59
C LEU A 637 8.91 -9.92 23.83
N ARG A 638 8.33 -8.79 24.28
CA ARG A 638 7.17 -8.16 23.62
C ARG A 638 7.50 -7.64 22.23
N ALA A 639 8.55 -6.83 22.09
CA ALA A 639 8.90 -6.22 20.80
C ALA A 639 9.29 -7.29 19.75
N PRO A 640 10.22 -8.24 20.01
CA PRO A 640 10.56 -9.26 19.02
C PRO A 640 9.37 -10.16 18.64
N ARG A 641 8.49 -10.50 19.61
CA ARG A 641 7.31 -11.33 19.34
C ARG A 641 6.27 -10.64 18.44
N MET A 642 6.15 -9.31 18.51
CA MET A 642 5.22 -8.55 17.67
C MET A 642 5.84 -8.19 16.30
N LEU A 643 7.10 -7.74 16.29
CA LEU A 643 7.74 -7.18 15.10
C LEU A 643 8.24 -8.26 14.12
N ILE A 644 8.78 -9.40 14.58
CA ILE A 644 9.32 -10.44 13.69
C ILE A 644 8.26 -10.97 12.69
N PRO A 645 7.02 -11.33 13.10
CA PRO A 645 5.97 -11.68 12.16
C PRO A 645 5.67 -10.58 11.15
N VAL A 646 5.58 -9.33 11.62
CA VAL A 646 5.27 -8.16 10.77
C VAL A 646 6.37 -7.94 9.73
N PHE A 647 7.64 -8.01 10.12
CA PHE A 647 8.76 -7.86 9.18
C PHE A 647 8.80 -8.97 8.11
N ILE A 648 8.49 -10.21 8.49
CA ILE A 648 8.39 -11.33 7.53
C ILE A 648 7.26 -11.06 6.53
N PHE A 649 6.08 -10.63 6.99
CA PHE A 649 4.95 -10.32 6.11
C PHE A 649 5.18 -9.06 5.26
N MET A 650 5.78 -8.00 5.80
CA MET A 650 6.14 -6.81 5.04
C MET A 650 7.14 -7.13 3.93
N THR A 651 8.16 -7.95 4.22
CA THR A 651 9.14 -8.41 3.23
C THR A 651 8.47 -9.25 2.14
N LEU A 652 7.60 -10.19 2.53
CA LEU A 652 6.84 -11.01 1.59
C LEU A 652 5.93 -10.15 0.69
N THR A 653 5.13 -9.24 1.27
CA THR A 653 4.24 -8.34 0.53
C THR A 653 5.03 -7.41 -0.38
N TYR A 654 6.18 -6.88 0.04
CA TYR A 654 7.06 -6.06 -0.81
C TYR A 654 7.43 -6.81 -2.10
N PHE A 655 7.94 -8.04 -2.01
CA PHE A 655 8.28 -8.83 -3.19
C PHE A 655 7.05 -9.15 -4.06
N LEU A 656 5.91 -9.47 -3.45
CA LEU A 656 4.68 -9.77 -4.20
C LEU A 656 4.11 -8.53 -4.92
N LEU A 657 4.19 -7.34 -4.31
CA LEU A 657 3.85 -6.07 -4.95
C LEU A 657 4.83 -5.74 -6.09
N SER A 658 6.13 -5.97 -5.92
CA SER A 658 7.13 -5.79 -6.97
C SER A 658 6.95 -6.73 -8.17
N LEU A 659 6.24 -7.86 -8.00
CA LEU A 659 5.83 -8.75 -9.10
C LEU A 659 4.56 -8.27 -9.84
N GLY A 660 3.94 -7.16 -9.42
CA GLY A 660 2.75 -6.60 -10.06
C GLY A 660 1.45 -7.35 -9.73
N LEU A 661 1.41 -8.17 -8.67
CA LEU A 661 0.24 -8.98 -8.29
C LEU A 661 -1.02 -8.15 -7.95
N THR A 662 -0.87 -6.85 -7.69
CA THR A 662 -1.97 -5.89 -7.48
C THR A 662 -2.31 -5.07 -8.73
N GLY A 663 -1.78 -5.39 -9.91
CA GLY A 663 -2.01 -4.61 -11.14
C GLY A 663 -3.47 -4.54 -11.62
N ARG A 664 -4.36 -5.43 -11.15
CA ARG A 664 -5.82 -5.33 -11.37
C ARG A 664 -6.55 -4.47 -10.33
N LEU A 665 -5.89 -4.07 -9.25
CA LEU A 665 -6.51 -3.25 -8.19
C LEU A 665 -6.95 -1.88 -8.69
N GLU A 666 -6.15 -1.25 -9.56
CA GLU A 666 -6.45 0.05 -10.17
C GLU A 666 -7.71 0.03 -11.07
N TRP A 667 -8.23 -1.15 -11.42
CA TRP A 667 -9.48 -1.31 -12.18
C TRP A 667 -10.69 -1.57 -11.27
N LEU A 668 -10.45 -1.95 -10.01
CA LEU A 668 -11.49 -2.34 -9.06
C LEU A 668 -12.47 -1.20 -8.70
N PRO A 669 -12.06 0.07 -8.53
CA PRO A 669 -13.00 1.15 -8.16
C PRO A 669 -14.16 1.30 -9.13
N SER A 670 -13.92 1.06 -10.42
CA SER A 670 -14.95 1.12 -11.48
C SER A 670 -15.95 -0.04 -11.46
N VAL A 671 -15.64 -1.11 -10.70
CA VAL A 671 -16.43 -2.33 -10.56
C VAL A 671 -17.10 -2.42 -9.20
N SER A 672 -16.40 -2.09 -8.11
CA SER A 672 -16.94 -2.14 -6.75
C SER A 672 -17.43 -0.80 -6.20
N TYR A 673 -17.28 0.27 -6.96
CA TYR A 673 -17.57 1.67 -6.57
C TYR A 673 -16.80 2.13 -5.31
N SER A 674 -15.71 1.44 -4.96
CA SER A 674 -14.87 1.76 -3.81
C SER A 674 -13.51 2.28 -4.22
N VAL A 675 -13.17 3.47 -3.71
CA VAL A 675 -11.83 4.09 -3.81
C VAL A 675 -10.98 3.82 -2.57
N TRP A 676 -11.49 3.07 -1.58
CA TRP A 676 -10.76 2.69 -0.37
C TRP A 676 -9.53 1.78 -0.62
N PRO A 677 -9.53 0.81 -1.55
CA PRO A 677 -8.39 -0.08 -1.72
C PRO A 677 -7.30 0.54 -2.61
N TYR A 678 -6.20 0.97 -1.98
CA TYR A 678 -5.08 1.64 -2.64
C TYR A 678 -3.73 1.08 -2.17
N VAL A 679 -2.85 0.70 -3.10
CA VAL A 679 -1.46 0.35 -2.77
C VAL A 679 -0.51 0.65 -3.92
N VAL A 680 0.62 1.26 -3.61
CA VAL A 680 1.69 1.53 -4.58
C VAL A 680 2.93 0.69 -4.23
N PRO A 681 3.62 0.09 -5.23
CA PRO A 681 4.93 -0.50 -4.99
C PRO A 681 5.95 0.56 -4.57
N GLN A 682 6.81 0.23 -3.61
CA GLN A 682 7.88 1.12 -3.16
C GLN A 682 8.79 1.53 -4.32
N GLY A 683 9.14 2.82 -4.41
CA GLY A 683 10.02 3.32 -5.47
C GLY A 683 11.43 2.69 -5.45
N ASN A 684 11.92 2.27 -4.28
CA ASN A 684 13.16 1.50 -4.15
C ASN A 684 13.23 0.74 -2.81
N PHE A 685 14.25 -0.13 -2.67
CA PHE A 685 14.47 -0.94 -1.47
C PHE A 685 14.88 -0.13 -0.22
N GLY A 686 15.48 1.05 -0.39
CA GLY A 686 15.83 1.95 0.72
C GLY A 686 14.59 2.51 1.42
N ILE A 687 13.58 2.91 0.65
CA ILE A 687 12.27 3.35 1.16
C ILE A 687 11.60 2.21 1.93
N PHE A 688 11.62 0.98 1.38
CA PHE A 688 11.14 -0.21 2.09
C PHE A 688 11.83 -0.41 3.45
N LEU A 689 13.18 -0.31 3.50
CA LEU A 689 13.92 -0.43 4.76
C LEU A 689 13.60 0.69 5.76
N ASN A 690 13.43 1.93 5.28
CA ASN A 690 13.04 3.05 6.14
C ASN A 690 11.70 2.75 6.83
N GLN A 691 10.68 2.39 6.05
CA GLN A 691 9.32 2.10 6.54
C GLN A 691 9.24 0.84 7.42
N LEU A 692 10.12 -0.14 7.18
CA LEU A 692 10.28 -1.32 8.04
C LEU A 692 10.80 -0.94 9.44
N VAL A 693 11.76 -0.02 9.52
CA VAL A 693 12.33 0.47 10.78
C VAL A 693 11.35 1.42 11.48
N GLU A 694 10.77 2.38 10.75
CA GLU A 694 9.80 3.38 11.20
C GLU A 694 8.69 2.77 12.08
N LEU A 695 8.11 1.65 11.65
CA LEU A 695 7.02 0.96 12.36
C LEU A 695 7.39 0.54 13.80
N SER A 696 8.69 0.42 14.11
CA SER A 696 9.19 0.09 15.45
C SER A 696 9.32 1.31 16.38
N TYR A 697 9.40 2.53 15.81
CA TYR A 697 9.76 3.77 16.51
C TYR A 697 8.72 4.89 16.40
N ILE A 698 7.66 4.72 15.61
CA ILE A 698 6.66 5.76 15.38
C ILE A 698 5.95 6.20 16.66
N ILE A 699 5.65 7.49 16.77
CA ILE A 699 4.90 8.06 17.90
C ILE A 699 3.45 7.55 17.84
N PRO A 700 2.86 7.09 18.97
CA PRO A 700 1.48 6.58 18.97
C PRO A 700 0.48 7.61 18.44
N ASN A 701 -0.62 7.10 17.86
CA ASN A 701 -1.66 7.86 17.17
C ASN A 701 -1.27 8.45 15.80
N ASN A 702 -0.06 8.23 15.27
CA ASN A 702 0.25 8.60 13.88
C ASN A 702 0.20 7.38 12.94
N PRO A 703 -0.35 7.52 11.71
CA PRO A 703 -0.27 6.50 10.68
C PRO A 703 1.16 6.39 10.12
N PRO A 704 1.78 5.20 10.05
CA PRO A 704 3.07 5.00 9.41
C PRO A 704 3.00 5.14 7.88
N GLU A 705 4.08 5.66 7.25
CA GLU A 705 4.18 5.86 5.79
C GLU A 705 3.90 4.57 5.00
N VAL A 706 4.22 3.42 5.61
CA VAL A 706 3.99 2.08 5.08
C VAL A 706 2.54 1.80 4.68
N ILE A 707 1.55 2.53 5.22
CA ILE A 707 0.12 2.32 4.92
C ILE A 707 -0.19 2.43 3.43
N ASN A 708 0.45 3.35 2.70
CA ASN A 708 0.24 3.52 1.26
C ASN A 708 0.91 2.42 0.41
N ASN A 709 1.81 1.65 1.01
CA ASN A 709 2.68 0.68 0.35
C ASN A 709 2.50 -0.75 0.91
N TYR A 710 1.47 -0.97 1.73
CA TYR A 710 1.11 -2.24 2.32
C TYR A 710 -0.41 -2.39 2.30
N CYS A 711 -0.91 -3.59 1.99
CA CYS A 711 -2.33 -3.78 1.65
C CYS A 711 -3.31 -3.73 2.86
N VAL A 712 -2.94 -3.11 3.98
CA VAL A 712 -3.73 -3.05 5.22
C VAL A 712 -3.46 -1.72 5.95
N GLY A 713 -4.43 -0.79 5.91
CA GLY A 713 -4.30 0.54 6.53
C GLY A 713 -4.29 0.57 8.07
N VAL A 714 -4.65 -0.52 8.75
CA VAL A 714 -4.71 -0.58 10.23
C VAL A 714 -3.37 -0.94 10.90
N LEU A 715 -2.26 -0.98 10.16
CA LEU A 715 -0.95 -1.38 10.71
C LEU A 715 -0.42 -0.44 11.81
N TRP A 716 -0.93 0.80 11.89
CA TRP A 716 -0.70 1.75 12.99
C TRP A 716 -1.06 1.18 14.38
N THR A 717 -1.94 0.17 14.45
CA THR A 717 -2.29 -0.48 15.72
C THR A 717 -1.11 -1.24 16.35
N ILE A 718 -0.09 -1.64 15.57
CA ILE A 718 1.10 -2.36 16.05
C ILE A 718 1.97 -1.50 16.97
N PRO A 719 2.45 -0.29 16.59
CA PRO A 719 3.19 0.59 17.50
C PRO A 719 2.36 1.02 18.71
N VAL A 720 1.06 1.35 18.52
CA VAL A 720 0.13 1.65 19.63
C VAL A 720 0.08 0.48 20.63
N GLN A 721 -0.14 -0.74 20.15
CA GLN A 721 -0.17 -1.94 20.97
C GLN A 721 1.16 -2.21 21.67
N LEU A 722 2.29 -1.98 21.00
CA LEU A 722 3.63 -2.20 21.54
C LEU A 722 3.96 -1.20 22.66
N GLN A 723 3.77 0.10 22.42
CA GLN A 723 4.15 1.13 23.38
C GLN A 723 3.26 1.13 24.62
N PHE A 724 1.94 1.04 24.45
CA PHE A 724 1.04 0.94 25.61
C PHE A 724 1.19 -0.40 26.36
N SER A 725 1.82 -1.43 25.79
CA SER A 725 2.22 -2.61 26.57
C SER A 725 3.26 -2.25 27.64
N PHE A 726 4.23 -1.39 27.35
CA PHE A 726 5.23 -0.95 28.33
C PHE A 726 4.60 -0.05 29.41
N VAL A 727 3.71 0.87 29.00
CA VAL A 727 2.93 1.70 29.94
C VAL A 727 2.10 0.82 30.89
N VAL A 728 1.42 -0.21 30.37
CA VAL A 728 0.65 -1.16 31.18
C VAL A 728 1.54 -1.96 32.14
N LEU A 729 2.70 -2.45 31.69
CA LEU A 729 3.62 -3.20 32.57
C LEU A 729 4.10 -2.33 33.75
N LEU A 730 4.50 -1.08 33.48
CA LEU A 730 4.87 -0.12 34.52
C LEU A 730 3.70 0.21 35.45
N ALA A 731 2.52 0.49 34.88
CA ALA A 731 1.30 0.76 35.64
C ALA A 731 0.90 -0.41 36.55
N THR A 732 1.12 -1.66 36.12
CA THR A 732 0.78 -2.85 36.91
C THR A 732 1.64 -2.95 38.17
N VAL A 733 2.90 -2.50 38.14
CA VAL A 733 3.76 -2.37 39.34
C VAL A 733 3.15 -1.35 40.29
N LEU A 734 2.99 -0.10 39.82
CA LEU A 734 2.46 1.02 40.60
C LEU A 734 1.12 0.69 41.28
N ILE A 735 0.22 0.04 40.55
CA ILE A 735 -1.11 -0.36 41.01
C ILE A 735 -1.07 -1.41 42.13
N LYS A 736 -0.04 -2.27 42.18
CA LYS A 736 0.10 -3.31 43.21
C LYS A 736 0.44 -2.69 44.57
N ASP A 737 1.10 -1.53 44.58
CA ASP A 737 1.42 -0.77 45.79
C ASP A 737 0.23 0.04 46.35
N ILE A 738 -0.80 0.32 45.53
CA ILE A 738 -2.01 1.03 45.96
C ILE A 738 -2.95 0.09 46.73
N LYS A 739 -2.63 -0.14 48.01
CA LYS A 739 -3.35 -1.08 48.90
C LYS A 739 -4.82 -0.74 49.16
N LYS A 740 -5.24 0.54 49.07
CA LYS A 740 -6.63 0.96 49.36
C LYS A 740 -7.51 0.83 48.10
N PRO A 741 -8.60 0.04 48.12
CA PRO A 741 -9.39 -0.28 46.92
C PRO A 741 -9.99 0.96 46.26
N TRP A 742 -10.54 1.90 47.03
CA TRP A 742 -11.12 3.12 46.47
C TRP A 742 -10.06 3.98 45.77
N LYS A 743 -8.87 4.16 46.37
CA LYS A 743 -7.76 4.92 45.76
C LYS A 743 -7.33 4.28 44.43
N ARG A 744 -7.29 2.94 44.40
CA ARG A 744 -6.93 2.14 43.22
C ARG A 744 -7.93 2.33 42.09
N MET A 745 -9.24 2.27 42.39
CA MET A 745 -10.29 2.51 41.40
C MET A 745 -10.38 3.98 40.96
N SER A 746 -10.21 4.94 41.87
CA SER A 746 -10.10 6.36 41.51
C SER A 746 -8.90 6.63 40.58
N PHE A 747 -7.76 5.97 40.80
CA PHE A 747 -6.59 6.09 39.93
C PHE A 747 -6.88 5.52 38.53
N TYR A 748 -7.51 4.34 38.42
CA TYR A 748 -7.97 3.80 37.13
C TYR A 748 -8.89 4.77 36.38
N ILE A 749 -9.93 5.29 37.05
CA ILE A 749 -10.89 6.22 36.45
C ILE A 749 -10.20 7.50 36.00
N PHE A 750 -9.30 8.06 36.82
CA PHE A 750 -8.51 9.24 36.48
C PHE A 750 -7.63 8.99 35.25
N SER A 751 -6.86 7.90 35.21
CA SER A 751 -6.02 7.56 34.06
C SER A 751 -6.82 7.28 32.79
N MET A 752 -8.01 6.68 32.89
CA MET A 752 -8.92 6.50 31.75
C MET A 752 -9.49 7.84 31.26
N ALA A 753 -9.91 8.73 32.17
CA ALA A 753 -10.44 10.05 31.82
C ALA A 753 -9.37 10.94 31.16
N MET A 754 -8.15 10.97 31.70
CA MET A 754 -7.02 11.67 31.08
C MET A 754 -6.64 11.07 29.71
N GLY A 755 -6.69 9.74 29.59
CA GLY A 755 -6.44 9.05 28.32
C GLY A 755 -7.49 9.37 27.25
N TRP A 756 -8.77 9.42 27.61
CA TRP A 756 -9.84 9.85 26.70
C TRP A 756 -9.72 11.34 26.37
N TYR A 757 -9.57 12.21 27.36
CA TYR A 757 -9.46 13.66 27.14
C TYR A 757 -8.29 14.02 26.20
N GLY A 758 -7.14 13.36 26.36
CA GLY A 758 -5.98 13.51 25.46
C GLY A 758 -6.03 12.67 24.18
N SER A 759 -7.22 12.26 23.71
CA SER A 759 -7.44 11.46 22.50
C SER A 759 -6.48 10.26 22.35
N SER A 760 -6.31 9.48 23.42
CA SER A 760 -5.28 8.43 23.52
C SER A 760 -5.87 7.02 23.71
N TRP A 761 -5.40 6.06 22.91
CA TRP A 761 -5.71 4.63 23.06
C TRP A 761 -5.29 4.05 24.42
N SER A 762 -4.53 4.80 25.23
CA SER A 762 -4.27 4.48 26.64
C SER A 762 -5.55 4.22 27.44
N ALA A 763 -6.67 4.90 27.17
CA ALA A 763 -7.93 4.69 27.90
C ALA A 763 -8.43 3.23 27.81
N CYS A 764 -8.35 2.61 26.62
CA CYS A 764 -8.68 1.20 26.43
C CYS A 764 -7.68 0.26 27.14
N HIS A 765 -6.40 0.64 27.19
CA HIS A 765 -5.37 -0.13 27.89
C HIS A 765 -5.56 -0.07 29.42
N TRP A 766 -5.83 1.11 29.99
CA TRP A 766 -6.16 1.27 31.42
C TRP A 766 -7.45 0.51 31.80
N LEU A 767 -8.48 0.53 30.94
CA LEU A 767 -9.68 -0.29 31.11
C LEU A 767 -9.35 -1.78 31.15
N GLY A 768 -8.49 -2.27 30.25
CA GLY A 768 -8.01 -3.64 30.26
C GLY A 768 -7.28 -4.01 31.55
N LEU A 769 -6.41 -3.11 32.05
CA LEU A 769 -5.69 -3.33 33.31
C LEU A 769 -6.62 -3.34 34.52
N MET A 770 -7.61 -2.44 34.57
CA MET A 770 -8.66 -2.41 35.59
C MET A 770 -9.46 -3.72 35.60
N LEU A 771 -9.91 -4.19 34.43
CA LEU A 771 -10.66 -5.45 34.33
C LEU A 771 -9.82 -6.68 34.70
N ALA A 772 -8.51 -6.69 34.44
CA ALA A 772 -7.61 -7.75 34.91
C ALA A 772 -7.47 -7.76 36.44
N ASP A 773 -7.30 -6.58 37.03
CA ASP A 773 -7.15 -6.44 38.47
C ASP A 773 -8.45 -6.75 39.24
N VAL A 774 -9.59 -6.24 38.76
CA VAL A 774 -10.89 -6.50 39.38
C VAL A 774 -11.22 -7.99 39.35
N ASP A 775 -10.82 -8.69 38.29
CA ASP A 775 -10.92 -10.14 38.14
C ASP A 775 -10.03 -10.94 39.09
N ILE A 776 -8.79 -10.51 39.33
CA ILE A 776 -7.83 -11.24 40.18
C ILE A 776 -8.00 -10.91 41.66
N THR A 777 -8.25 -9.65 42.00
CA THR A 777 -8.19 -9.15 43.39
C THR A 777 -9.52 -9.31 44.12
N TYR A 778 -10.68 -9.22 43.44
CA TYR A 778 -11.98 -9.13 44.11
C TYR A 778 -12.96 -10.27 43.81
N ASP A 779 -12.63 -11.25 42.97
CA ASP A 779 -13.50 -12.37 42.57
C ASP A 779 -14.93 -11.93 42.14
N TRP A 780 -15.02 -10.76 41.51
CA TRP A 780 -16.30 -10.07 41.25
C TRP A 780 -17.29 -10.92 40.45
N ARG A 781 -16.81 -11.68 39.45
CA ARG A 781 -17.65 -12.55 38.60
C ARG A 781 -18.45 -13.57 39.41
N ARG A 782 -17.78 -14.28 40.33
CA ARG A 782 -18.43 -15.28 41.20
C ARG A 782 -19.45 -14.63 42.14
N LYS A 783 -19.16 -13.43 42.64
CA LYS A 783 -20.05 -12.66 43.53
C LYS A 783 -21.30 -12.15 42.81
N ILE A 784 -21.18 -11.71 41.56
CA ILE A 784 -22.32 -11.26 40.74
C ILE A 784 -23.14 -12.44 40.24
N GLN A 785 -22.50 -13.48 39.67
CA GLN A 785 -23.21 -14.65 39.16
C GLN A 785 -24.00 -15.42 40.24
N ALA A 786 -23.56 -15.37 41.50
CA ALA A 786 -24.30 -15.94 42.63
C ALA A 786 -25.59 -15.17 43.00
N ARG A 787 -25.84 -13.98 42.44
CA ARG A 787 -26.95 -13.09 42.81
C ARG A 787 -27.72 -12.65 41.58
N ALA A 788 -28.82 -13.35 41.25
CA ALA A 788 -29.65 -13.05 40.09
C ALA A 788 -30.10 -11.58 40.01
N TRP A 789 -30.48 -10.98 41.15
CA TRP A 789 -30.90 -9.57 41.25
C TRP A 789 -29.79 -8.57 40.92
N LEU A 790 -28.52 -8.97 40.98
CA LEU A 790 -27.36 -8.15 40.61
C LEU A 790 -26.88 -8.49 39.19
N LEU A 791 -26.91 -9.77 38.82
CA LEU A 791 -26.49 -10.26 37.51
C LEU A 791 -27.35 -9.70 36.37
N TYR A 792 -28.68 -9.84 36.45
CA TYR A 792 -29.55 -9.47 35.33
C TYR A 792 -29.58 -7.96 35.06
N PRO A 793 -29.68 -7.05 36.05
CA PRO A 793 -29.61 -5.60 35.78
C PRO A 793 -28.26 -5.16 35.19
N ILE A 794 -27.14 -5.74 35.65
CA ILE A 794 -25.81 -5.43 35.09
C ILE A 794 -25.69 -5.96 33.65
N LEU A 795 -26.19 -7.17 33.36
CA LEU A 795 -26.22 -7.70 32.00
C LEU A 795 -27.13 -6.89 31.07
N VAL A 796 -28.31 -6.44 31.54
CA VAL A 796 -29.21 -5.57 30.77
C VAL A 796 -28.54 -4.23 30.50
N PHE A 797 -27.95 -3.58 31.51
CA PHE A 797 -27.19 -2.34 31.32
C PHE A 797 -26.04 -2.52 30.32
N ALA A 798 -25.23 -3.56 30.45
CA ALA A 798 -24.13 -3.83 29.53
C ALA A 798 -24.63 -4.12 28.10
N THR A 799 -25.74 -4.85 27.95
CA THR A 799 -26.37 -5.13 26.66
C THR A 799 -26.90 -3.86 25.99
N ILE A 800 -27.60 -3.01 26.75
CA ILE A 800 -28.07 -1.71 26.27
C ILE A 800 -26.86 -0.84 25.85
N LEU A 801 -25.80 -0.78 26.66
CA LEU A 801 -24.59 -0.03 26.32
C LEU A 801 -23.95 -0.53 25.02
N THR A 802 -23.73 -1.85 24.89
CA THR A 802 -23.12 -2.45 23.70
C THR A 802 -23.98 -2.35 22.44
N LEU A 803 -25.32 -2.35 22.56
CA LEU A 803 -26.22 -2.21 21.41
C LEU A 803 -26.54 -0.74 21.06
N ALA A 804 -26.47 0.18 22.02
CA ALA A 804 -26.67 1.60 21.79
C ALA A 804 -25.40 2.27 21.22
N THR A 805 -24.21 1.88 21.68
CA THR A 805 -22.96 2.55 21.28
C THR A 805 -22.74 2.57 19.75
N PRO A 806 -22.99 1.49 18.98
CA PRO A 806 -22.82 1.52 17.52
C PRO A 806 -23.86 2.38 16.78
N LEU A 807 -25.00 2.72 17.39
CA LEU A 807 -25.98 3.65 16.80
C LEU A 807 -25.39 5.04 16.56
N VAL A 808 -24.31 5.42 17.27
CA VAL A 808 -23.54 6.64 17.01
C VAL A 808 -23.15 6.79 15.53
N LEU A 809 -22.89 5.66 14.84
CA LEU A 809 -22.57 5.64 13.40
C LEU A 809 -23.80 5.92 12.53
N LEU A 810 -24.99 5.49 12.98
CA LEU A 810 -26.25 5.76 12.30
C LEU A 810 -26.66 7.23 12.45
N PHE A 811 -26.42 7.86 13.60
CA PHE A 811 -26.67 9.29 13.79
C PHE A 811 -25.78 10.18 12.89
N ASN A 812 -24.56 9.72 12.59
CA ASN A 812 -23.68 10.33 11.60
C ASN A 812 -24.11 10.11 10.13
N SER A 813 -25.24 9.44 9.85
CA SER A 813 -25.75 9.27 8.49
C SER A 813 -26.53 10.49 7.99
N ALA A 814 -26.71 10.56 6.67
CA ALA A 814 -27.48 11.58 5.95
C ALA A 814 -29.00 11.62 6.28
N PHE A 815 -29.46 10.92 7.31
CA PHE A 815 -30.84 11.00 7.83
C PHE A 815 -30.96 11.85 9.09
N TYR A 816 -30.04 11.68 10.05
CA TYR A 816 -30.14 12.31 11.37
C TYR A 816 -29.38 13.64 11.48
N PHE A 817 -28.43 13.90 10.58
CA PHE A 817 -27.64 15.14 10.55
C PHE A 817 -27.04 15.53 11.92
N PHE A 818 -26.59 14.55 12.71
CA PHE A 818 -25.97 14.80 14.01
C PHE A 818 -24.83 13.83 14.31
N SER A 819 -23.58 14.30 14.31
CA SER A 819 -22.42 13.44 14.59
C SER A 819 -22.02 13.48 16.06
N PHE A 820 -22.39 12.46 16.83
CA PHE A 820 -21.83 12.23 18.18
C PHE A 820 -20.31 12.11 18.17
N MET A 821 -19.72 11.52 17.11
CA MET A 821 -18.27 11.35 16.98
C MET A 821 -17.57 12.69 16.79
N SER A 822 -18.13 13.60 15.98
CA SER A 822 -17.60 14.96 15.85
C SER A 822 -17.70 15.73 17.16
N TRP A 823 -18.82 15.64 17.89
CA TRP A 823 -18.97 16.32 19.18
C TRP A 823 -18.01 15.79 20.27
N ASP A 824 -17.78 14.48 20.33
CA ASP A 824 -16.79 13.84 21.21
C ASP A 824 -15.36 14.27 20.86
N ASN A 825 -15.01 14.33 19.58
CA ASN A 825 -13.67 14.74 19.16
C ASN A 825 -13.45 16.26 19.27
N ALA A 826 -14.50 17.08 19.14
CA ALA A 826 -14.40 18.54 19.18
C ALA A 826 -14.03 19.12 20.56
N ILE A 827 -14.24 18.37 21.64
CA ILE A 827 -13.86 18.75 23.00
C ILE A 827 -12.43 18.35 23.38
N HIS A 828 -11.74 17.57 22.54
CA HIS A 828 -10.33 17.23 22.76
C HIS A 828 -9.42 18.43 22.49
N PRO A 829 -8.28 18.54 23.20
CA PRO A 829 -7.33 19.61 23.01
C PRO A 829 -6.55 19.43 21.71
N GLU A 830 -6.45 20.49 20.91
CA GLU A 830 -5.60 20.55 19.73
C GLU A 830 -4.12 20.53 20.14
N THR A 831 -3.28 19.79 19.41
CA THR A 831 -1.88 19.53 19.79
C THR A 831 -0.97 20.75 19.76
N THR A 832 -1.33 21.79 18.99
CA THR A 832 -0.58 23.04 18.81
C THR A 832 -0.99 24.12 19.80
N THR A 833 -2.29 24.28 20.05
CA THR A 833 -2.85 25.37 20.86
C THR A 833 -3.24 24.95 22.29
N GLY A 834 -3.44 23.66 22.53
CA GLY A 834 -3.96 23.11 23.78
C GLY A 834 -5.43 23.45 24.07
N ARG A 835 -6.12 24.13 23.14
CA ARG A 835 -7.53 24.54 23.26
C ARG A 835 -8.47 23.47 22.70
N PRO A 836 -9.74 23.45 23.10
CA PRO A 836 -10.73 22.57 22.48
C PRO A 836 -10.85 22.82 20.97
N LEU A 837 -10.88 21.74 20.18
CA LEU A 837 -10.90 21.79 18.72
C LEU A 837 -12.11 22.55 18.13
N TYR A 838 -13.24 22.65 18.85
CA TYR A 838 -14.38 23.48 18.41
C TYR A 838 -14.07 24.99 18.35
N GLU A 839 -13.02 25.48 19.04
CA GLU A 839 -12.63 26.90 19.02
C GLU A 839 -11.81 27.27 17.77
N THR A 840 -11.16 26.29 17.13
CA THR A 840 -10.28 26.52 15.96
C THR A 840 -10.89 26.05 14.64
N LEU A 841 -11.98 25.28 14.67
CA LEU A 841 -12.69 24.82 13.47
C LEU A 841 -13.88 25.72 13.09
N PRO A 842 -14.13 25.95 11.78
CA PRO A 842 -15.25 26.78 11.31
C PRO A 842 -16.63 26.11 11.44
N SER A 843 -16.69 24.79 11.66
CA SER A 843 -17.93 24.08 12.02
C SER A 843 -17.64 22.74 12.69
N ILE A 844 -18.60 22.25 13.49
CA ILE A 844 -18.50 20.95 14.17
C ILE A 844 -18.30 19.77 13.21
N TRP A 845 -18.76 19.87 11.97
CA TRP A 845 -18.64 18.80 10.97
C TRP A 845 -17.18 18.51 10.58
N TYR A 846 -16.31 19.52 10.65
CA TYR A 846 -14.87 19.35 10.43
C TYR A 846 -14.17 18.66 11.60
N ALA A 847 -14.84 18.50 12.75
CA ALA A 847 -14.28 17.81 13.91
C ALA A 847 -14.47 16.29 13.86
N TYR A 848 -14.93 15.70 12.73
CA TYR A 848 -15.09 14.24 12.66
C TYR A 848 -13.74 13.53 12.87
N PRO A 849 -13.64 12.56 13.78
CA PRO A 849 -12.37 11.95 14.15
C PRO A 849 -11.78 11.10 13.02
N GLU A 850 -10.45 11.17 12.90
CA GLU A 850 -9.67 10.32 12.00
C GLU A 850 -9.84 8.83 12.32
N TYR A 851 -9.65 7.96 11.32
CA TYR A 851 -9.89 6.52 11.46
C TYR A 851 -8.96 5.80 12.47
N PHE A 852 -7.86 6.45 12.84
CA PHE A 852 -6.91 6.01 13.87
C PHE A 852 -7.09 6.70 15.23
N ALA A 853 -7.98 7.70 15.32
CA ALA A 853 -8.27 8.38 16.57
C ALA A 853 -9.24 7.55 17.45
N PRO A 854 -8.97 7.42 18.76
CA PRO A 854 -9.90 6.81 19.70
C PRO A 854 -11.10 7.74 19.92
N THR A 855 -12.24 7.17 20.29
CA THR A 855 -13.44 7.93 20.70
C THR A 855 -14.07 7.30 21.94
N PHE A 856 -14.93 8.04 22.63
CA PHE A 856 -15.72 7.52 23.74
C PHE A 856 -16.54 6.29 23.34
N ALA A 857 -17.04 6.24 22.10
CA ALA A 857 -17.75 5.07 21.57
C ALA A 857 -16.88 3.80 21.57
N HIS A 858 -15.57 3.91 21.27
CA HIS A 858 -14.66 2.77 21.37
C HIS A 858 -14.55 2.26 22.82
N LEU A 859 -14.44 3.19 23.79
CA LEU A 859 -14.31 2.84 25.21
C LEU A 859 -15.60 2.22 25.77
N ALA A 860 -16.75 2.84 25.50
CA ALA A 860 -18.07 2.40 25.95
C ALA A 860 -18.46 1.02 25.38
N PHE A 861 -18.27 0.83 24.06
CA PHE A 861 -18.51 -0.46 23.40
C PHE A 861 -17.63 -1.57 24.01
N SER A 862 -16.34 -1.29 24.20
CA SER A 862 -15.39 -2.24 24.78
C SER A 862 -15.73 -2.61 26.21
N PHE A 863 -16.15 -1.65 27.03
CA PHE A 863 -16.55 -1.91 28.42
C PHE A 863 -17.81 -2.78 28.48
N GLY A 864 -18.87 -2.40 27.77
CA GLY A 864 -20.11 -3.17 27.74
C GLY A 864 -19.89 -4.61 27.23
N LEU A 865 -19.14 -4.76 26.13
CA LEU A 865 -18.88 -6.07 25.54
C LEU A 865 -18.10 -6.97 26.52
N GLN A 866 -17.12 -6.42 27.23
CA GLN A 866 -16.35 -7.20 28.21
C GLN A 866 -17.19 -7.61 29.43
N LEU A 867 -18.12 -6.77 29.89
CA LEU A 867 -19.08 -7.16 30.93
C LEU A 867 -19.98 -8.30 30.46
N ILE A 868 -20.52 -8.23 29.23
CA ILE A 868 -21.34 -9.31 28.64
C ILE A 868 -20.54 -10.62 28.57
N VAL A 869 -19.33 -10.57 28.01
CA VAL A 869 -18.46 -11.75 27.83
C VAL A 869 -18.03 -12.36 29.16
N GLU A 870 -17.85 -11.56 30.22
CA GLU A 870 -17.39 -12.06 31.52
C GLU A 870 -18.52 -12.56 32.43
N LEU A 871 -19.75 -12.08 32.25
CA LEU A 871 -20.89 -12.44 33.09
C LEU A 871 -21.82 -13.48 32.43
N SER A 872 -21.97 -13.47 31.10
CA SER A 872 -22.90 -14.34 30.37
C SER A 872 -22.27 -15.69 30.01
N VAL A 873 -22.75 -16.75 30.67
CA VAL A 873 -22.35 -18.15 30.40
C VAL A 873 -22.68 -18.57 28.96
N TRP A 874 -23.76 -18.03 28.37
CA TRP A 874 -24.13 -18.30 26.98
C TRP A 874 -23.10 -17.72 25.98
N VAL A 875 -22.67 -16.48 26.20
CA VAL A 875 -21.63 -15.84 25.36
C VAL A 875 -20.28 -16.54 25.53
N GLN A 876 -19.92 -16.93 26.75
CA GLN A 876 -18.72 -17.74 27.01
C GLN A 876 -18.76 -19.08 26.26
N LYS A 877 -19.90 -19.79 26.32
CA LYS A 877 -20.08 -21.05 25.59
C LYS A 877 -19.98 -20.86 24.07
N ALA A 878 -20.51 -19.78 23.53
CA ALA A 878 -20.43 -19.45 22.10
C ALA A 878 -18.99 -19.14 21.64
N LEU A 879 -18.25 -18.34 22.41
CA LEU A 879 -16.88 -17.96 22.08
C LEU A 879 -15.88 -19.12 22.27
N SER A 880 -16.16 -20.05 23.19
CA SER A 880 -15.36 -21.28 23.39
C SER A 880 -15.65 -22.41 22.37
N ILE A 881 -16.47 -22.18 21.34
CA ILE A 881 -16.72 -23.18 20.29
C ILE A 881 -15.42 -23.48 19.53
N LYS A 882 -15.15 -24.76 19.25
CA LYS A 882 -13.93 -25.23 18.56
C LYS A 882 -13.64 -24.51 17.23
N LEU A 883 -14.68 -24.13 16.48
CA LEU A 883 -14.56 -23.37 15.24
C LEU A 883 -14.02 -21.94 15.47
N VAL A 884 -14.40 -21.30 16.58
CA VAL A 884 -13.96 -19.94 16.93
C VAL A 884 -12.54 -19.99 17.51
N THR A 885 -12.27 -20.92 18.43
CA THR A 885 -10.95 -21.08 19.05
C THR A 885 -9.90 -21.61 18.06
N PHE A 886 -10.29 -22.28 16.97
CA PHE A 886 -9.40 -22.63 15.87
C PHE A 886 -8.68 -21.42 15.26
N PHE A 887 -9.36 -20.28 15.10
CA PHE A 887 -8.75 -19.07 14.53
C PHE A 887 -7.76 -18.37 15.49
N HIS A 888 -7.79 -18.67 16.79
CA HIS A 888 -6.97 -17.99 17.78
C HIS A 888 -5.44 -18.00 17.51
N PRO A 889 -4.76 -19.15 17.29
CA PRO A 889 -3.34 -19.16 16.93
C PRO A 889 -3.03 -18.44 15.61
N HIS A 890 -4.04 -18.29 14.75
CA HIS A 890 -3.93 -17.78 13.40
C HIS A 890 -4.14 -16.25 13.28
N ILE A 891 -4.56 -15.57 14.36
CA ILE A 891 -4.94 -14.14 14.38
C ILE A 891 -3.89 -13.25 13.69
N MET A 892 -2.60 -13.37 14.03
CA MET A 892 -1.56 -12.48 13.46
C MET A 892 -1.39 -12.67 11.95
N THR A 893 -1.48 -13.90 11.44
CA THR A 893 -1.38 -14.17 10.01
C THR A 893 -2.61 -13.68 9.26
N LEU A 894 -3.80 -13.93 9.81
CA LEU A 894 -5.07 -13.48 9.24
C LEU A 894 -5.13 -11.95 9.20
N TYR A 895 -4.72 -11.30 10.29
CA TYR A 895 -4.64 -9.84 10.40
C TYR A 895 -3.69 -9.19 9.38
N LEU A 896 -2.51 -9.75 9.15
CA LEU A 896 -1.52 -9.14 8.25
C LEU A 896 -1.77 -9.45 6.76
N LEU A 897 -2.36 -10.61 6.44
CA LEU A 897 -2.40 -11.10 5.05
C LEU A 897 -3.77 -10.96 4.35
N HIS A 898 -4.87 -10.74 5.07
CA HIS A 898 -6.21 -10.63 4.47
C HIS A 898 -6.30 -9.54 3.39
N GLY A 899 -5.81 -8.33 3.68
CA GLY A 899 -5.87 -7.20 2.74
C GLY A 899 -5.05 -7.45 1.48
N PHE A 900 -3.88 -8.11 1.60
CA PHE A 900 -3.11 -8.51 0.42
C PHE A 900 -3.88 -9.50 -0.47
N ILE A 901 -4.56 -10.51 0.09
CA ILE A 901 -5.39 -11.44 -0.71
C ILE A 901 -6.54 -10.68 -1.37
N PHE A 902 -7.23 -9.80 -0.64
CA PHE A 902 -8.38 -9.06 -1.16
C PHE A 902 -7.96 -8.13 -2.31
N TRP A 903 -6.84 -7.43 -2.17
CA TRP A 903 -6.37 -6.44 -3.13
C TRP A 903 -5.53 -7.02 -4.29
N SER A 904 -5.13 -8.29 -4.21
CA SER A 904 -4.51 -9.01 -5.34
C SER A 904 -5.51 -9.98 -5.99
N LEU A 905 -5.68 -11.17 -5.41
CA LEU A 905 -6.58 -12.21 -5.90
C LEU A 905 -8.03 -11.73 -5.96
N GLY A 906 -8.54 -11.05 -4.93
CA GLY A 906 -9.92 -10.58 -4.90
C GLY A 906 -10.22 -9.56 -5.99
N ALA A 907 -9.34 -8.56 -6.17
CA ALA A 907 -9.43 -7.59 -7.25
C ALA A 907 -9.35 -8.27 -8.64
N TYR A 908 -8.42 -9.21 -8.84
CA TYR A 908 -8.32 -9.98 -10.07
C TYR A 908 -9.61 -10.75 -10.37
N VAL A 909 -10.19 -11.44 -9.39
CA VAL A 909 -11.44 -12.22 -9.53
C VAL A 909 -12.61 -11.29 -9.84
N ALA A 910 -12.80 -10.21 -9.07
CA ALA A 910 -13.92 -9.29 -9.24
C ALA A 910 -13.89 -8.61 -10.62
N VAL A 911 -12.74 -8.09 -11.04
CA VAL A 911 -12.58 -7.45 -12.35
C VAL A 911 -12.75 -8.46 -13.49
N SER A 912 -12.19 -9.67 -13.38
CA SER A 912 -12.35 -10.72 -14.42
C SER A 912 -13.80 -11.22 -14.54
N MET A 913 -14.57 -11.22 -13.46
CA MET A 913 -16.00 -11.58 -13.50
C MET A 913 -16.87 -10.45 -14.05
N SER A 914 -16.48 -9.19 -13.83
CA SER A 914 -17.06 -8.03 -14.54
C SER A 914 -16.74 -8.08 -16.04
N ASP A 915 -15.50 -8.41 -16.43
CA ASP A 915 -15.12 -8.64 -17.84
C ASP A 915 -16.05 -9.66 -18.53
N LEU A 916 -16.47 -10.72 -17.82
CA LEU A 916 -17.44 -11.71 -18.29
C LEU A 916 -18.90 -11.23 -18.33
N GLY A 917 -19.24 -10.12 -17.66
CA GLY A 917 -20.60 -9.58 -17.57
C GLY A 917 -21.50 -10.29 -16.56
N LEU A 918 -20.95 -10.87 -15.49
CA LEU A 918 -21.73 -11.46 -14.41
C LEU A 918 -22.43 -10.37 -13.56
N PRO A 919 -23.63 -10.63 -13.01
CA PRO A 919 -24.33 -9.67 -12.15
C PRO A 919 -23.56 -9.47 -10.83
N TYR A 920 -23.55 -8.25 -10.30
CA TYR A 920 -22.65 -7.88 -9.20
C TYR A 920 -22.82 -8.73 -7.92
N TRP A 921 -24.04 -9.19 -7.61
CA TRP A 921 -24.29 -10.07 -6.45
C TRP A 921 -23.51 -11.39 -6.56
N ALA A 922 -23.34 -11.93 -7.78
CA ALA A 922 -22.57 -13.14 -8.02
C ALA A 922 -21.06 -12.84 -7.93
N ILE A 923 -20.62 -11.70 -8.47
CA ILE A 923 -19.23 -11.22 -8.34
C ILE A 923 -18.85 -11.13 -6.86
N LEU A 924 -19.67 -10.46 -6.05
CA LEU A 924 -19.46 -10.29 -4.62
C LEU A 924 -19.36 -11.62 -3.86
N MET A 925 -20.32 -12.53 -4.08
CA MET A 925 -20.37 -13.82 -3.39
C MET A 925 -19.24 -14.77 -3.80
N ILE A 926 -18.89 -14.85 -5.08
CA ILE A 926 -17.78 -15.70 -5.53
C ILE A 926 -16.44 -15.11 -5.09
N THR A 927 -16.27 -13.79 -5.16
CA THR A 927 -15.06 -13.11 -4.66
C THR A 927 -14.89 -13.35 -3.16
N ALA A 928 -15.96 -13.26 -2.37
CA ALA A 928 -15.94 -13.60 -0.94
C ALA A 928 -15.50 -15.05 -0.72
N ALA A 929 -16.12 -16.02 -1.40
CA ALA A 929 -15.80 -17.44 -1.26
C ALA A 929 -14.34 -17.75 -1.63
N VAL A 930 -13.84 -17.22 -2.75
CA VAL A 930 -12.45 -17.43 -3.21
C VAL A 930 -11.46 -16.77 -2.25
N CYS A 931 -11.69 -15.52 -1.85
CA CYS A 931 -10.83 -14.80 -0.92
C CYS A 931 -10.74 -15.48 0.44
N TYR A 932 -11.86 -15.86 1.06
CA TYR A 932 -11.86 -16.51 2.37
C TYR A 932 -11.35 -17.95 2.32
N ALA A 933 -11.59 -18.71 1.24
CA ALA A 933 -10.99 -20.03 1.06
C ALA A 933 -9.46 -19.94 0.92
N CYS A 934 -8.97 -19.00 0.10
CA CYS A 934 -7.54 -18.74 -0.06
C CYS A 934 -6.91 -18.30 1.27
N LEU A 935 -7.52 -17.34 1.96
CA LEU A 935 -7.07 -16.85 3.27
C LEU A 935 -6.97 -17.99 4.29
N LEU A 936 -8.00 -18.86 4.39
CA LEU A 936 -7.97 -20.01 5.29
C LEU A 936 -6.83 -20.98 4.97
N VAL A 937 -6.61 -21.34 3.70
CA VAL A 937 -5.53 -22.23 3.27
C VAL A 937 -4.15 -21.62 3.55
N VAL A 938 -3.94 -20.37 3.14
CA VAL A 938 -2.67 -19.65 3.33
C VAL A 938 -2.37 -19.48 4.83
N THR A 939 -3.37 -19.15 5.63
CA THR A 939 -3.23 -19.01 7.09
C THR A 939 -2.83 -20.32 7.76
N ILE A 940 -3.42 -21.46 7.40
CA ILE A 940 -3.04 -22.77 7.94
C ILE A 940 -1.58 -23.13 7.60
N ILE A 941 -1.12 -22.79 6.39
CA ILE A 941 0.23 -23.11 5.92
C ILE A 941 1.29 -22.15 6.50
N ILE A 942 1.03 -20.85 6.52
CA ILE A 942 2.03 -19.83 6.88
C ILE A 942 2.17 -19.65 8.40
N THR A 943 1.09 -19.72 9.19
CA THR A 943 1.17 -19.49 10.64
C THR A 943 2.22 -20.39 11.32
N PRO A 944 2.30 -21.72 11.08
CA PRO A 944 3.31 -22.57 11.72
C PRO A 944 4.76 -22.21 11.34
N LEU A 945 5.00 -21.74 10.12
CA LEU A 945 6.33 -21.34 9.65
C LEU A 945 6.83 -20.10 10.39
N ILE A 946 5.96 -19.10 10.53
CA ILE A 946 6.29 -17.84 11.21
C ILE A 946 6.35 -18.05 12.71
N GLU A 947 5.39 -18.77 13.31
CA GLU A 947 5.45 -19.11 14.73
C GLU A 947 6.74 -19.83 15.10
N PHE A 948 7.24 -20.75 14.26
CA PHE A 948 8.50 -21.44 14.51
C PHE A 948 9.68 -20.46 14.53
N ALA A 949 9.77 -19.56 13.54
CA ALA A 949 10.80 -18.53 13.48
C ALA A 949 10.74 -17.58 14.69
N THR A 950 9.55 -17.06 15.02
CA THR A 950 9.35 -16.14 16.14
C THR A 950 9.61 -16.82 17.49
N LYS A 951 9.17 -18.05 17.72
CA LYS A 951 9.43 -18.82 18.96
C LYS A 951 10.91 -19.17 19.10
N GLY A 952 11.59 -19.51 18.00
CA GLY A 952 13.03 -19.74 17.99
C GLY A 952 13.83 -18.48 18.35
N ALA A 953 13.49 -17.35 17.73
CA ALA A 953 14.12 -16.06 18.00
C ALA A 953 13.88 -15.60 19.45
N THR A 954 12.64 -15.61 19.94
CA THR A 954 12.34 -15.19 21.33
C THR A 954 12.95 -16.11 22.38
N LYS A 955 13.03 -17.43 22.13
CA LYS A 955 13.76 -18.35 23.02
C LYS A 955 15.25 -18.01 23.07
N ASN A 956 15.89 -17.71 21.93
CA ASN A 956 17.29 -17.32 21.89
C ASN A 956 17.55 -15.97 22.59
N VAL A 957 16.68 -14.98 22.39
CA VAL A 957 16.76 -13.67 23.08
C VAL A 957 16.59 -13.82 24.59
N TRP A 958 15.62 -14.63 25.04
CA TRP A 958 15.45 -14.93 26.47
C TRP A 958 16.71 -15.59 27.04
N ARG A 959 17.18 -16.64 26.37
CA ARG A 959 18.39 -17.38 26.76
C ARG A 959 19.60 -16.47 26.92
N TRP A 960 19.85 -15.58 25.95
CA TRP A 960 20.97 -14.63 26.01
C TRP A 960 20.85 -13.60 27.14
N ALA A 961 19.66 -13.39 27.69
CA ALA A 961 19.44 -12.48 28.81
C ALA A 961 19.44 -13.18 30.18
N THR A 962 19.28 -14.51 30.24
CA THR A 962 19.17 -15.28 31.50
C THR A 962 20.28 -16.29 31.74
N GLU A 963 20.88 -16.87 30.69
CA GLU A 963 21.98 -17.82 30.78
C GLU A 963 23.30 -17.10 30.52
N GLU A 964 24.37 -17.47 31.24
CA GLU A 964 25.71 -16.96 30.96
C GLU A 964 26.14 -17.33 29.53
N PRO A 965 26.82 -16.41 28.80
CA PRO A 965 27.25 -16.69 27.43
C PRO A 965 28.24 -17.86 27.43
N VAL A 966 27.93 -18.90 26.66
CA VAL A 966 28.78 -20.09 26.51
C VAL A 966 30.22 -19.64 26.21
N PRO A 967 31.22 -20.02 27.02
CA PRO A 967 32.57 -19.49 26.90
C PRO A 967 33.12 -19.69 25.49
N HIS A 968 33.65 -18.61 24.91
CA HIS A 968 34.04 -18.55 23.50
C HIS A 968 35.01 -19.69 23.16
N ARG A 969 34.51 -20.73 22.48
CA ARG A 969 35.35 -21.82 21.98
C ARG A 969 36.40 -21.22 21.04
N LYS A 970 37.68 -21.43 21.35
CA LYS A 970 38.78 -20.99 20.48
C LYS A 970 38.53 -21.54 19.07
N THR A 971 38.83 -20.76 18.03
CA THR A 971 38.64 -21.17 16.62
C THR A 971 39.38 -22.45 16.23
N THR A 972 40.33 -22.92 17.06
CA THR A 972 41.01 -24.20 16.87
C THR A 972 40.19 -25.41 17.34
N ALA A 973 39.19 -25.24 18.22
CA ALA A 973 38.46 -26.35 18.83
C ALA A 973 37.74 -27.23 17.79
N PRO A 974 37.82 -28.58 17.88
CA PRO A 974 38.32 -29.38 19.00
C PRO A 974 39.85 -29.57 19.03
N PHE A 975 40.59 -29.04 18.05
CA PHE A 975 42.03 -29.23 17.93
C PHE A 975 42.82 -28.30 18.85
N ASN A 976 43.91 -28.82 19.42
CA ASN A 976 44.82 -28.03 20.22
C ASN A 976 45.57 -27.01 19.33
N LYS A 977 45.90 -25.84 19.87
CA LYS A 977 46.53 -24.74 19.09
C LYS A 977 47.89 -25.17 18.50
N GLU A 978 48.58 -26.05 19.22
CA GLU A 978 49.82 -26.71 18.83
C GLU A 978 49.68 -27.63 17.61
N LEU A 979 48.51 -28.24 17.37
CA LEU A 979 48.31 -29.10 16.19
C LEU A 979 48.25 -28.30 14.89
N ILE A 980 47.84 -27.03 14.97
CA ILE A 980 47.71 -26.12 13.83
C ILE A 980 49.01 -25.33 13.63
N LEU A 981 49.63 -24.85 14.72
CA LEU A 981 50.92 -24.14 14.68
C LEU A 981 52.13 -25.07 14.54
N GLY A 982 51.99 -26.34 14.91
CA GLY A 982 53.03 -27.38 14.78
C GLY A 982 53.25 -27.89 13.36
N ARG A 983 52.49 -27.38 12.37
CA ARG A 983 52.86 -27.47 10.95
C ARG A 983 53.92 -26.42 10.58
N ALA A 984 55.00 -26.36 11.35
CA ALA A 984 56.29 -25.97 10.78
C ALA A 984 56.75 -27.13 9.88
N PRO A 985 57.29 -26.87 8.67
CA PRO A 985 57.79 -27.94 7.82
C PRO A 985 58.94 -28.65 8.53
N ALA A 986 58.89 -29.98 8.57
CA ALA A 986 59.97 -30.78 9.13
C ALA A 986 61.26 -30.53 8.32
N GLU A 987 62.36 -30.30 9.02
CA GLU A 987 63.68 -30.06 8.45
C GLU A 987 64.11 -31.26 7.60
N GLY A 988 64.27 -31.10 6.28
CA GLY A 988 64.51 -32.27 5.42
C GLY A 988 64.58 -32.11 3.91
N GLU A 989 64.77 -30.92 3.33
CA GLU A 989 65.15 -30.79 1.91
C GLU A 989 66.39 -29.90 1.72
N PRO A 990 67.26 -30.22 0.73
CA PRO A 990 68.64 -29.76 0.73
C PRO A 990 68.83 -28.34 0.20
N ASN A 991 69.90 -27.73 0.71
CA ASN A 991 70.34 -26.37 0.47
C ASN A 991 70.75 -26.15 -1.01
N VAL A 992 70.02 -25.31 -1.74
CA VAL A 992 70.42 -24.79 -3.06
C VAL A 992 70.44 -23.27 -2.99
N ASN A 993 71.54 -22.69 -3.49
CA ASN A 993 71.84 -21.24 -3.55
C ASN A 993 72.41 -20.57 -2.28
N GLN A 994 73.48 -21.16 -1.74
CA GLN A 994 74.56 -20.33 -1.20
C GLN A 994 75.36 -19.71 -2.36
N ALA A 995 74.98 -18.51 -2.83
CA ALA A 995 75.79 -17.73 -3.76
C ALA A 995 75.69 -16.21 -3.54
N ARG A 996 76.83 -15.61 -3.16
CA ARG A 996 77.16 -14.15 -3.20
C ARG A 996 76.40 -13.18 -2.29
N ARG A 997 77.05 -12.83 -1.17
CA ARG A 997 77.13 -11.46 -0.61
C ARG A 997 77.91 -10.54 -1.60
N PRO A 998 78.16 -9.23 -1.33
CA PRO A 998 77.68 -8.34 -0.25
C PRO A 998 77.17 -6.94 -0.71
N SER A 999 76.52 -6.18 0.18
CA SER A 999 76.97 -4.82 0.57
C SER A 999 76.07 -4.17 1.64
N GLU A 1000 76.69 -3.37 2.51
CA GLU A 1000 76.03 -2.47 3.45
C GLU A 1000 75.67 -1.13 2.77
N ARG A 1001 74.64 -0.41 3.27
CA ARG A 1001 74.60 1.05 3.61
C ARG A 1001 73.28 1.78 3.29
N SER A 1002 73.11 2.91 4.01
CA SER A 1002 72.05 3.93 3.92
C SER A 1002 70.69 3.45 4.45
N ILE A 1003 70.08 4.03 5.50
CA ILE A 1003 69.88 5.46 5.86
C ILE A 1003 69.14 6.23 4.77
N ALA A 1004 67.82 6.33 4.96
CA ALA A 1004 66.97 7.50 4.73
C ALA A 1004 65.70 7.30 5.57
#